data_AF-A0A7D5D7V4-F1
#
_entry.id   AF-A0A7D5D7V4-F1
#
_cell.length_a   1.000
_cell.length_b   1.000
_cell.length_c   1.000
_cell.angle_alpha   90.00
_cell.angle_beta   90.00
_cell.angle_gamma   90.00
#
_symmetry.space_group_name_H-M   'P 1'
#
loop_
_entity.id
_entity.type
_entity.pdbx_description
1 polymer ?
#
loop_
_entity_poly.entity_id
_entity_poly.type
_entity_poly.pdbx_seq_one_letter_code
_entity_poly.pdbx_strand_id
1 'polypeptide(L)'
;MSLATEWRPALQAWAQRDGVTWVYLAKLLTAAFLTYWIALRLELPQPSTALVTVFIVMQPQSGPVIAKSAWRLLGTLLGLVVVVTLIALFGQHSDVFLGCLALWVGLCCGLSARYRNFQAYAFVLTGYTAAIVGVPALTHPEGVYLSAVWRAVEIGLAVICSGVVSAVIFPQSSRTALRALLGKRLGSFAAFAADSLQGRLPEGAFAQHNRRLVAEAVGLEHLRSVTVFEDPLTHLRSGRLSRLNSEFMQCTTRFNALYQQLERLRHEAPTAWHDLHPALAGLLRLLEDYRDQPLDGASAVPLVARLEALQHMTAQRLAHLPATLHQQDLDTAGELLMGLLHELLDYARTHASLASHRHPREQWAVGFTPRTNLWVCAASGLRGFITVALAASFWLATAWPSGVSLVISAAAGISLTASTPNPWRAGVQMGMGVMLSSVVGFVEYFLVYPHIDGFVLLCFVLAPALLLGGFLTTRLSTMGIGLGYLITFASGAIPANLTVYNPTGFINDCIANIIAFGVCAIAGAVVLPTHAPWAWRHLQQDLRRQVGFAAHGRLKHLRQRFESRNRDVLQHATSLAAARPPVQDNLLQWALSVQDVGHALVRLRELGQAPAAVAEALTQLFERPAVARRHEALKALDEALAQSPSQPAAAYLHFIRSALLNPRSPLAQL
;
A
#
# COMPACT_ATOMS: atom_id res chain seq x y z
N MET A 1 -4.77 17.66 -45.92
CA MET A 1 -5.11 18.42 -44.70
C MET A 1 -5.59 17.47 -43.58
N SER A 2 -4.79 16.44 -43.24
CA SER A 2 -5.17 15.38 -42.29
C SER A 2 -4.08 14.96 -41.30
N LEU A 3 -2.82 15.42 -41.46
CA LEU A 3 -1.75 15.09 -40.53
C LEU A 3 -1.76 15.97 -39.28
N ALA A 4 -2.24 17.22 -39.34
CA ALA A 4 -2.18 18.16 -38.21
C ALA A 4 -3.16 17.85 -37.06
N THR A 5 -4.18 17.03 -37.30
CA THR A 5 -5.24 16.67 -36.33
C THR A 5 -4.88 15.51 -35.42
N GLU A 6 -3.88 14.68 -35.76
CA GLU A 6 -3.47 13.52 -34.96
C GLU A 6 -2.38 13.86 -33.92
N TRP A 7 -1.58 14.91 -34.14
CA TRP A 7 -0.49 15.27 -33.21
C TRP A 7 -1.00 15.79 -31.87
N ARG A 8 -2.11 16.52 -31.84
CA ARG A 8 -2.65 17.08 -30.59
C ARG A 8 -3.08 16.00 -29.59
N PRO A 9 -3.89 14.99 -29.96
CA PRO A 9 -4.22 13.90 -29.04
C PRO A 9 -3.00 13.02 -28.71
N ALA A 10 -2.08 12.80 -29.66
CA ALA A 10 -0.83 12.06 -29.40
C ALA A 10 0.12 12.79 -28.43
N LEU A 11 0.28 14.11 -28.58
CA LEU A 11 1.05 14.98 -27.67
C LEU A 11 0.39 15.06 -26.30
N GLN A 12 -0.94 15.12 -26.24
CA GLN A 12 -1.66 15.08 -24.96
C GLN A 12 -1.51 13.72 -24.26
N ALA A 13 -1.57 12.61 -25.02
CA ALA A 13 -1.34 11.27 -24.49
C ALA A 13 0.12 11.09 -24.02
N TRP A 14 1.10 11.60 -24.78
CA TRP A 14 2.51 11.62 -24.41
C TRP A 14 2.76 12.48 -23.15
N ALA A 15 2.19 13.69 -23.10
CA ALA A 15 2.33 14.59 -21.96
C ALA A 15 1.72 14.00 -20.68
N GLN A 16 0.64 13.23 -20.80
CA GLN A 16 -0.02 12.59 -19.65
C GLN A 16 0.69 11.33 -19.13
N ARG A 17 1.44 10.61 -19.98
CA ARG A 17 2.16 9.37 -19.58
C ARG A 17 3.67 9.57 -19.45
N ASP A 18 4.33 9.95 -20.54
CA ASP A 18 5.78 10.00 -20.62
C ASP A 18 6.33 11.35 -20.14
N GLY A 19 5.58 12.44 -20.34
CA GLY A 19 5.96 13.77 -19.86
C GLY A 19 6.17 13.84 -18.34
N VAL A 20 5.33 13.15 -17.56
CA VAL A 20 5.48 13.05 -16.09
C VAL A 20 6.77 12.34 -15.71
N THR A 21 7.15 11.31 -16.47
CA THR A 21 8.39 10.55 -16.26
C THR A 21 9.61 11.42 -16.53
N TRP A 22 9.62 12.16 -17.65
CA TRP A 22 10.71 13.08 -17.97
C TRP A 22 10.86 14.23 -16.98
N VAL A 23 9.74 14.78 -16.50
CA VAL A 23 9.74 15.79 -15.44
C VAL A 23 10.37 15.21 -14.17
N TYR A 24 10.02 13.98 -13.77
CA TYR A 24 10.66 13.33 -12.62
C TYR A 24 12.18 13.14 -12.83
N LEU A 25 12.61 12.67 -14.01
CA LEU A 25 14.03 12.47 -14.32
C LEU A 25 14.82 13.79 -14.28
N ALA A 26 14.25 14.87 -14.83
CA ALA A 26 14.85 16.20 -14.76
C ALA A 26 15.01 16.66 -13.30
N LYS A 27 13.96 16.51 -12.47
CA LYS A 27 14.04 16.83 -11.04
C LYS A 27 15.12 16.01 -10.32
N LEU A 28 15.20 14.70 -10.61
CA LEU A 28 16.19 13.80 -10.03
C LEU A 28 17.61 14.27 -10.33
N LEU A 29 17.90 14.57 -11.60
CA LEU A 29 19.21 15.08 -12.02
C LEU A 29 19.53 16.42 -11.37
N THR A 30 18.60 17.38 -11.40
CA THR A 30 18.85 18.70 -10.82
C THR A 30 19.09 18.61 -9.31
N ALA A 31 18.31 17.80 -8.58
CA ALA A 31 18.52 17.58 -7.16
C ALA A 31 19.86 16.89 -6.87
N ALA A 32 20.24 15.89 -7.67
CA ALA A 32 21.50 15.16 -7.52
C ALA A 32 22.69 16.09 -7.76
N PHE A 33 22.73 16.80 -8.89
CA PHE A 33 23.84 17.70 -9.21
C PHE A 33 23.94 18.89 -8.28
N LEU A 34 22.82 19.47 -7.85
CA LEU A 34 22.82 20.55 -6.85
C LEU A 34 23.40 20.06 -5.52
N THR A 35 22.93 18.89 -5.04
CA THR A 35 23.43 18.30 -3.80
C THR A 35 24.91 17.99 -3.88
N TYR A 36 25.34 17.40 -5.00
CA TYR A 36 26.73 17.03 -5.22
C TYR A 36 27.64 18.26 -5.30
N TRP A 37 27.22 19.30 -6.04
CA TRP A 37 27.97 20.55 -6.12
C TRP A 37 28.17 21.20 -4.76
N ILE A 38 27.10 21.29 -3.95
CA ILE A 38 27.19 21.87 -2.60
C ILE A 38 28.04 20.98 -1.69
N ALA A 39 27.91 19.66 -1.78
CA ALA A 39 28.70 18.72 -0.98
C ALA A 39 30.20 18.84 -1.25
N LEU A 40 30.60 18.95 -2.51
CA LEU A 40 32.00 19.19 -2.89
C LEU A 40 32.48 20.57 -2.42
N ARG A 41 31.65 21.61 -2.52
CA ARG A 41 31.98 22.97 -2.06
C ARG A 41 32.14 23.11 -0.56
N LEU A 42 31.39 22.33 0.21
CA LEU A 42 31.51 22.23 1.66
C LEU A 42 32.59 21.23 2.10
N GLU A 43 33.31 20.62 1.15
CA GLU A 43 34.34 19.61 1.38
C GLU A 43 33.85 18.46 2.28
N LEU A 44 32.58 18.06 2.10
CA LEU A 44 32.01 16.97 2.90
C LEU A 44 32.78 15.66 2.65
N PRO A 45 33.01 14.84 3.68
CA PRO A 45 33.87 13.66 3.56
C PRO A 45 33.29 12.60 2.62
N GLN A 46 31.97 12.43 2.55
CA GLN A 46 31.32 11.42 1.71
C GLN A 46 30.18 12.04 0.86
N PRO A 47 30.49 12.73 -0.25
CA PRO A 47 29.47 13.31 -1.12
C PRO A 47 28.55 12.25 -1.76
N SER A 48 29.06 11.02 -1.95
CA SER A 48 28.29 9.86 -2.42
C SER A 48 27.08 9.54 -1.54
N THR A 49 27.22 9.67 -0.22
CA THR A 49 26.13 9.45 0.75
C THR A 49 24.98 10.42 0.56
N ALA A 50 25.31 11.70 0.32
CA ALA A 50 24.30 12.73 0.07
C ALA A 50 23.53 12.41 -1.23
N LEU A 51 24.23 11.95 -2.27
CA LEU A 51 23.60 11.53 -3.52
C LEU A 51 22.71 10.29 -3.38
N VAL A 52 23.18 9.25 -2.68
CA VAL A 52 22.36 8.07 -2.35
C VAL A 52 21.06 8.50 -1.65
N THR A 53 21.14 9.52 -0.78
CA THR A 53 19.97 10.08 -0.11
C THR A 53 18.98 10.71 -1.09
N VAL A 54 19.45 11.51 -2.04
CA VAL A 54 18.61 12.08 -3.10
C VAL A 54 17.89 10.96 -3.86
N PHE A 55 18.61 9.94 -4.33
CA PHE A 55 18.02 8.84 -5.10
C PHE A 55 16.99 8.03 -4.33
N ILE A 56 17.18 7.87 -3.02
CA ILE A 56 16.19 7.16 -2.18
C ILE A 56 14.97 8.04 -1.91
N VAL A 57 15.15 9.34 -1.66
CA VAL A 57 14.08 10.23 -1.22
C VAL A 57 13.22 10.73 -2.39
N MET A 58 13.84 10.95 -3.54
CA MET A 58 13.17 11.57 -4.68
C MET A 58 12.03 10.70 -5.21
N GLN A 59 10.90 11.34 -5.50
CA GLN A 59 9.71 10.72 -6.08
C GLN A 59 9.06 11.69 -7.07
N PRO A 60 8.19 11.19 -7.98
CA PRO A 60 7.53 12.05 -8.96
C PRO A 60 6.67 13.17 -8.33
N GLN A 61 6.03 12.89 -7.20
CA GLN A 61 5.17 13.84 -6.47
C GLN A 61 5.91 14.48 -5.30
N SER A 62 5.62 15.75 -5.00
CA SER A 62 6.34 16.52 -3.99
C SER A 62 6.02 16.08 -2.55
N GLY A 63 4.79 15.66 -2.27
CA GLY A 63 4.37 15.24 -0.93
C GLY A 63 5.12 14.02 -0.40
N PRO A 64 5.23 12.93 -1.18
CA PRO A 64 6.03 11.79 -0.79
C PRO A 64 7.49 12.14 -0.52
N VAL A 65 8.06 13.10 -1.26
CA VAL A 65 9.44 13.58 -1.03
C VAL A 65 9.55 14.20 0.37
N ILE A 66 8.66 15.12 0.73
CA ILE A 66 8.68 15.78 2.05
C ILE A 66 8.47 14.77 3.19
N ALA A 67 7.46 13.90 3.06
CA ALA A 67 7.18 12.89 4.07
C ALA A 67 8.37 11.92 4.23
N LYS A 68 8.91 11.40 3.12
CA LYS A 68 10.05 10.46 3.13
C LYS A 68 11.32 11.12 3.67
N SER A 69 11.55 12.39 3.35
CA SER A 69 12.64 13.21 3.90
C SER A 69 12.57 13.34 5.42
N ALA A 70 11.40 13.69 5.98
CA ALA A 70 11.23 13.86 7.42
C ALA A 70 11.49 12.56 8.19
N TRP A 71 10.90 11.45 7.71
CA TRP A 71 11.15 10.12 8.27
C TRP A 71 12.59 9.65 8.05
N ARG A 72 13.25 10.13 6.99
CA ARG A 72 14.68 9.86 6.77
C ARG A 72 15.54 10.53 7.83
N LEU A 73 15.31 11.81 8.10
CA LEU A 73 16.06 12.52 9.14
C LEU A 73 15.88 11.84 10.51
N LEU A 74 14.64 11.53 10.88
CA LEU A 74 14.34 10.89 12.16
C LEU A 74 14.99 9.51 12.30
N GLY A 75 14.87 8.65 11.29
CA GLY A 75 15.49 7.32 11.32
C GLY A 75 17.03 7.38 11.32
N THR A 76 17.62 8.35 10.61
CA THR A 76 19.07 8.57 10.61
C THR A 76 19.54 8.96 12.00
N LEU A 77 18.92 9.99 12.62
CA LEU A 77 19.29 10.46 13.94
C LEU A 77 19.22 9.35 14.99
N LEU A 78 18.15 8.54 14.96
CA LEU A 78 18.02 7.39 15.85
C LEU A 78 19.13 6.35 15.61
N GLY A 79 19.45 6.06 14.34
CA GLY A 79 20.52 5.13 13.98
C GLY A 79 21.90 5.62 14.44
N LEU A 80 22.15 6.93 14.32
CA LEU A 80 23.38 7.58 14.76
C LEU A 80 23.55 7.54 16.28
N VAL A 81 22.48 7.79 17.05
CA VAL A 81 22.53 7.68 18.52
C VAL A 81 22.86 6.24 18.94
N VAL A 82 22.20 5.26 18.31
CA VAL A 82 22.41 3.85 18.64
C VAL A 82 23.82 3.39 18.28
N VAL A 83 24.33 3.74 17.10
CA VAL A 83 25.67 3.28 16.67
C VAL A 83 26.79 3.89 17.52
N VAL A 84 26.69 5.18 17.87
CA VAL A 84 27.64 5.82 18.79
C VAL A 84 27.60 5.15 20.16
N THR A 85 26.41 4.79 20.65
CA THR A 85 26.26 4.06 21.91
C THR A 85 26.86 2.66 21.83
N LEU A 86 26.62 1.93 20.73
CA LEU A 86 27.16 0.59 20.54
C LEU A 86 28.69 0.59 20.43
N ILE A 87 29.29 1.57 19.75
CA ILE A 87 30.75 1.70 19.68
C ILE A 87 31.33 2.13 21.03
N ALA A 88 30.66 3.02 21.75
CA ALA A 88 31.10 3.41 23.10
C ALA A 88 31.12 2.22 24.08
N LEU A 89 30.17 1.29 23.97
CA LEU A 89 30.07 0.13 24.85
C LEU A 89 30.93 -1.07 24.39
N PHE A 90 31.00 -1.32 23.08
CA PHE A 90 31.53 -2.57 22.51
C PHE A 90 32.62 -2.37 21.46
N GLY A 91 33.08 -1.14 21.20
CA GLY A 91 34.06 -0.85 20.15
C GLY A 91 35.42 -1.54 20.34
N GLN A 92 35.72 -2.02 21.55
CA GLN A 92 36.93 -2.79 21.86
C GLN A 92 36.87 -4.25 21.38
N HIS A 93 35.66 -4.81 21.21
CA HIS A 93 35.43 -6.20 20.82
C HIS A 93 34.57 -6.27 19.55
N SER A 94 35.22 -6.35 18.39
CA SER A 94 34.58 -6.39 17.07
C SER A 94 33.50 -7.47 16.94
N ASP A 95 33.72 -8.65 17.54
CA ASP A 95 32.79 -9.79 17.47
C ASP A 95 31.46 -9.48 18.18
N VAL A 96 31.55 -8.89 19.38
CA VAL A 96 30.38 -8.50 20.19
C VAL A 96 29.65 -7.35 19.52
N PHE A 97 30.38 -6.35 19.01
CA PHE A 97 29.80 -5.23 18.27
C PHE A 97 29.02 -5.70 17.05
N LEU A 98 29.59 -6.58 16.21
CA LEU A 98 28.93 -7.09 15.01
C LEU A 98 27.71 -7.95 15.36
N GLY A 99 27.77 -8.73 16.44
CA GLY A 99 26.62 -9.47 16.98
C GLY A 99 25.48 -8.54 17.43
N CYS A 100 25.80 -7.48 18.18
CA CYS A 100 24.83 -6.47 18.60
C CYS A 100 24.25 -5.69 17.41
N LEU A 101 25.07 -5.36 16.41
CA LEU A 101 24.64 -4.70 15.18
C LEU A 101 23.68 -5.61 14.40
N ALA A 102 23.98 -6.90 14.25
CA ALA A 102 23.09 -7.86 13.60
C ALA A 102 21.74 -7.96 14.33
N LEU A 103 21.76 -8.01 15.67
CA LEU A 103 20.55 -8.03 16.49
C LEU A 103 19.72 -6.75 16.30
N TRP A 104 20.38 -5.60 16.28
CA TRP A 104 19.74 -4.31 16.04
C TRP A 104 19.10 -4.23 14.66
N VAL A 105 19.83 -4.58 13.60
CA VAL A 105 19.29 -4.62 12.23
C VAL A 105 18.11 -5.60 12.13
N GLY A 106 18.19 -6.77 12.79
CA GLY A 106 17.09 -7.71 12.89
C GLY A 106 15.87 -7.10 13.58
N LEU A 107 16.03 -6.46 14.74
CA LEU A 107 14.95 -5.78 15.45
C LEU A 107 14.31 -4.67 14.60
N CYS A 108 15.11 -3.87 13.90
CA CYS A 108 14.64 -2.86 12.95
C CYS A 108 13.85 -3.46 11.78
N CYS A 109 14.29 -4.58 11.20
CA CYS A 109 13.57 -5.30 10.15
C CYS A 109 12.22 -5.85 10.64
N GLY A 110 12.16 -6.33 11.89
CA GLY A 110 10.93 -6.81 12.50
C GLY A 110 9.95 -5.68 12.83
N LEU A 111 10.44 -4.57 13.35
CA LEU A 111 9.63 -3.37 13.61
C LEU A 111 9.13 -2.73 12.31
N SER A 112 9.95 -2.70 11.26
CA SER A 112 9.55 -2.23 9.93
C SER A 112 8.34 -2.99 9.39
N ALA A 113 8.29 -4.32 9.57
CA ALA A 113 7.14 -5.12 9.17
C ALA A 113 5.85 -4.78 9.96
N ARG A 114 5.99 -4.30 11.21
CA ARG A 114 4.86 -3.92 12.06
C ARG A 114 4.24 -2.59 11.64
N TYR A 115 5.06 -1.58 11.40
CA TYR A 115 4.60 -0.23 11.06
C TYR A 115 4.32 -0.09 9.55
N ARG A 116 3.61 0.98 9.14
CA ARG A 116 3.19 1.18 7.74
C ARG A 116 3.64 2.52 7.18
N ASN A 117 3.54 2.66 5.86
CA ASN A 117 3.91 3.85 5.13
C ASN A 117 5.37 4.24 5.43
N PHE A 118 5.67 5.53 5.59
CA PHE A 118 7.02 6.02 5.83
C PHE A 118 7.58 5.70 7.24
N GLN A 119 6.74 5.26 8.18
CA GLN A 119 7.22 4.82 9.50
C GLN A 119 8.06 3.55 9.39
N ALA A 120 7.61 2.58 8.60
CA ALA A 120 8.38 1.36 8.31
C ALA A 120 9.76 1.69 7.72
N TYR A 121 9.78 2.68 6.82
CA TYR A 121 11.00 3.18 6.20
C TYR A 121 11.98 3.81 7.22
N ALA A 122 11.50 4.50 8.25
CA ALA A 122 12.37 5.05 9.30
C ALA A 122 13.05 3.94 10.13
N PHE A 123 12.33 2.85 10.45
CA PHE A 123 12.94 1.70 11.14
C PHE A 123 14.01 1.01 10.29
N VAL A 124 13.72 0.79 8.99
CA VAL A 124 14.69 0.28 8.01
C VAL A 124 15.95 1.13 8.00
N LEU A 125 15.77 2.45 7.92
CA LEU A 125 16.86 3.42 7.89
C LEU A 125 17.70 3.42 9.16
N THR A 126 17.06 3.33 10.31
CA THR A 126 17.73 3.27 11.61
C THR A 126 18.71 2.09 11.66
N GLY A 127 18.28 0.92 11.15
CA GLY A 127 19.13 -0.28 11.11
C GLY A 127 20.33 -0.13 10.18
N TYR A 128 20.09 0.20 8.90
CA TYR A 128 21.20 0.25 7.94
C TYR A 128 22.14 1.44 8.18
N THR A 129 21.66 2.57 8.72
CA THR A 129 22.53 3.71 9.06
C THR A 129 23.54 3.32 10.14
N ALA A 130 23.11 2.53 11.13
CA ALA A 130 24.01 2.01 12.15
C ALA A 130 25.10 1.12 11.54
N ALA A 131 24.78 0.33 10.50
CA ALA A 131 25.80 -0.45 9.80
C ALA A 131 26.77 0.42 8.99
N ILE A 132 26.25 1.41 8.23
CA ILE A 132 27.09 2.28 7.40
C ILE A 132 28.11 3.08 8.23
N VAL A 133 27.70 3.62 9.38
CA VAL A 133 28.59 4.42 10.23
C VAL A 133 29.42 3.53 11.16
N GLY A 134 28.83 2.43 11.63
CA GLY A 134 29.42 1.62 12.69
C GLY A 134 30.50 0.65 12.22
N VAL A 135 30.29 -0.01 11.08
CA VAL A 135 31.24 -1.01 10.58
C VAL A 135 32.60 -0.39 10.23
N PRO A 136 32.69 0.76 9.51
CA PRO A 136 33.97 1.40 9.25
C PRO A 136 34.64 1.95 10.51
N ALA A 137 33.86 2.34 11.52
CA ALA A 137 34.40 2.88 12.76
C ALA A 137 35.04 1.80 13.66
N LEU A 138 34.97 0.51 13.32
CA LEU A 138 35.71 -0.54 14.01
C LEU A 138 37.24 -0.38 13.90
N THR A 139 37.73 0.22 12.81
CA THR A 139 39.17 0.45 12.64
C THR A 139 39.66 1.68 13.40
N HIS A 140 38.79 2.68 13.58
CA HIS A 140 39.07 3.93 14.29
C HIS A 140 37.87 4.34 15.17
N PRO A 141 37.67 3.69 16.34
CA PRO A 141 36.52 3.92 17.21
C PRO A 141 36.40 5.37 17.70
N GLU A 142 37.53 6.06 17.88
CA GLU A 142 37.62 7.46 18.32
C GLU A 142 36.93 8.45 17.36
N GLY A 143 36.86 8.11 16.07
CA GLY A 143 36.28 8.96 15.03
C GLY A 143 34.76 8.84 14.88
N VAL A 144 34.11 7.91 15.59
CA VAL A 144 32.69 7.57 15.36
C VAL A 144 31.76 8.77 15.54
N TYR A 145 32.01 9.61 16.56
CA TYR A 145 31.14 10.75 16.85
C TYR A 145 31.18 11.76 15.70
N LEU A 146 32.36 12.09 15.21
CA LEU A 146 32.52 13.02 14.09
C LEU A 146 31.95 12.43 12.80
N SER A 147 32.18 11.14 12.54
CA SER A 147 31.57 10.42 11.41
C SER A 147 30.04 10.48 11.45
N ALA A 148 29.44 10.33 12.63
CA ALA A 148 28.00 10.47 12.83
C ALA A 148 27.50 11.89 12.56
N VAL A 149 28.23 12.92 13.02
CA VAL A 149 27.89 14.33 12.74
C VAL A 149 27.93 14.63 11.23
N TRP A 150 29.00 14.21 10.54
CA TRP A 150 29.09 14.38 9.08
C TRP A 150 27.97 13.68 8.35
N ARG A 151 27.62 12.47 8.78
CA ARG A 151 26.48 11.73 8.22
C ARG A 151 25.16 12.49 8.37
N ALA A 152 24.94 13.13 9.51
CA ALA A 152 23.75 13.95 9.73
C ALA A 152 23.71 15.19 8.81
N VAL A 153 24.86 15.85 8.63
CA VAL A 153 24.99 17.02 7.74
C VAL A 153 24.77 16.63 6.27
N GLU A 154 25.39 15.55 5.79
CA GLU A 154 25.26 15.04 4.42
C GLU A 154 23.81 14.68 4.08
N ILE A 155 23.13 13.98 4.99
CA ILE A 155 21.73 13.59 4.81
C ILE A 155 20.81 14.83 4.91
N GLY A 156 21.10 15.75 5.82
CA GLY A 156 20.41 17.03 5.94
C GLY A 156 20.48 17.85 4.66
N LEU A 157 21.68 18.01 4.09
CA LEU A 157 21.90 18.71 2.83
C LEU A 157 21.09 18.10 1.68
N ALA A 158 21.15 16.78 1.53
CA ALA A 158 20.41 16.07 0.48
C ALA A 158 18.88 16.22 0.63
N VAL A 159 18.37 16.18 1.87
CA VAL A 159 16.96 16.41 2.18
C VAL A 159 16.52 17.82 1.83
N ILE A 160 17.31 18.84 2.17
CA ILE A 160 17.03 20.23 1.84
C ILE A 160 17.01 20.43 0.33
N CYS A 161 18.06 19.97 -0.38
CA CYS A 161 18.16 20.11 -1.83
C CYS A 161 17.01 19.39 -2.56
N SER A 162 16.67 18.16 -2.15
CA SER A 162 15.56 17.41 -2.74
C SER A 162 14.21 18.09 -2.48
N GLY A 163 14.01 18.63 -1.28
CA GLY A 163 12.81 19.39 -0.92
C GLY A 163 12.66 20.67 -1.76
N VAL A 164 13.73 21.46 -1.89
CA VAL A 164 13.75 22.70 -2.69
C VAL A 164 13.48 22.39 -4.17
N VAL A 165 14.17 21.42 -4.75
CA VAL A 165 13.99 21.06 -6.16
C VAL A 165 12.57 20.54 -6.43
N SER A 166 12.02 19.71 -5.53
CA SER A 166 10.64 19.23 -5.67
C SER A 166 9.58 20.31 -5.46
N ALA A 167 9.90 21.39 -4.74
CA ALA A 167 9.01 22.54 -4.55
C ALA A 167 9.07 23.51 -5.75
N VAL A 168 10.26 23.73 -6.32
CA VAL A 168 10.49 24.71 -7.39
C VAL A 168 10.19 24.16 -8.79
N ILE A 169 10.65 22.95 -9.10
CA ILE A 169 10.48 22.38 -10.45
C ILE A 169 9.13 21.68 -10.51
N PHE A 170 8.17 22.25 -11.24
CA PHE A 170 6.82 21.70 -11.51
C PHE A 170 6.19 20.98 -10.31
N PRO A 171 5.78 21.69 -9.25
CA PRO A 171 5.23 21.08 -8.05
C PRO A 171 3.95 20.29 -8.39
N GLN A 172 4.06 18.97 -8.45
CA GLN A 172 2.92 18.08 -8.59
C GLN A 172 2.40 17.82 -7.19
N SER A 173 1.44 18.64 -6.75
CA SER A 173 0.88 18.50 -5.41
C SER A 173 0.10 17.19 -5.29
N SER A 174 0.40 16.41 -4.25
CA SER A 174 -0.38 15.22 -3.93
C SER A 174 -1.84 15.58 -3.59
N ARG A 175 -2.09 16.84 -3.19
CA ARG A 175 -3.43 17.42 -3.03
C ARG A 175 -4.25 17.42 -4.33
N THR A 176 -3.69 17.87 -5.45
CA THR A 176 -4.40 17.88 -6.74
C THR A 176 -4.68 16.45 -7.20
N ALA A 177 -3.72 15.53 -7.03
CA ALA A 177 -3.92 14.11 -7.32
C ALA A 177 -5.04 13.50 -6.46
N LEU A 178 -5.06 13.79 -5.15
CA LEU A 178 -6.10 13.33 -4.23
C LEU A 178 -7.49 13.89 -4.60
N ARG A 179 -7.58 15.18 -4.95
CA ARG A 179 -8.84 15.80 -5.40
C ARG A 179 -9.33 15.21 -6.72
N ALA A 180 -8.45 15.04 -7.70
CA ALA A 180 -8.79 14.44 -8.97
C ALA A 180 -9.28 12.99 -8.80
N LEU A 181 -8.64 12.22 -7.92
CA LEU A 181 -9.08 10.87 -7.59
C LEU A 181 -10.45 10.86 -6.89
N LEU A 182 -10.67 11.74 -5.90
CA LEU A 182 -11.95 11.87 -5.21
C LEU A 182 -13.09 12.29 -6.15
N GLY A 183 -12.83 13.23 -7.05
CA GLY A 183 -13.81 13.69 -8.04
C GLY A 183 -14.21 12.59 -9.01
N LYS A 184 -13.25 11.85 -9.57
CA LYS A 184 -13.53 10.80 -10.57
C LYS A 184 -14.15 9.53 -9.99
N ARG A 185 -13.93 9.25 -8.71
CA ARG A 185 -14.31 7.98 -8.07
C ARG A 185 -15.81 7.70 -8.12
N LEU A 186 -16.65 8.69 -7.79
CA LEU A 186 -18.11 8.49 -7.84
C LEU A 186 -18.56 8.24 -9.29
N GLY A 187 -18.06 9.01 -10.25
CA GLY A 187 -18.44 8.85 -11.66
C GLY A 187 -18.06 7.48 -12.23
N SER A 188 -16.87 6.98 -11.90
CA SER A 188 -16.44 5.62 -12.29
C SER A 188 -17.28 4.54 -11.61
N PHE A 189 -17.64 4.71 -10.34
CA PHE A 189 -18.54 3.80 -9.63
C PHE A 189 -19.95 3.85 -10.23
N ALA A 190 -20.46 5.03 -10.57
CA ALA A 190 -21.78 5.23 -11.15
C ALA A 190 -21.89 4.59 -12.54
N ALA A 191 -20.88 4.75 -13.39
CA ALA A 191 -20.77 4.08 -14.68
C ALA A 191 -20.86 2.56 -14.53
N PHE A 192 -20.04 2.00 -13.62
CA PHE A 192 -20.05 0.57 -13.35
C PHE A 192 -21.38 0.08 -12.78
N ALA A 193 -21.95 0.80 -11.81
CA ALA A 193 -23.19 0.41 -11.18
C ALA A 193 -24.37 0.43 -12.17
N ALA A 194 -24.42 1.44 -13.06
CA ALA A 194 -25.40 1.53 -14.12
C ALA A 194 -25.26 0.36 -15.13
N ASP A 195 -24.05 0.09 -15.61
CA ASP A 195 -23.81 -1.02 -16.55
C ASP A 195 -24.12 -2.39 -15.93
N SER A 196 -23.82 -2.56 -14.64
CA SER A 196 -24.15 -3.79 -13.89
C SER A 196 -25.65 -4.02 -13.75
N LEU A 197 -26.40 -2.98 -13.35
CA LEU A 197 -27.85 -3.06 -13.11
C LEU A 197 -28.64 -3.26 -14.40
N GLN A 198 -28.12 -2.77 -15.53
CA GLN A 198 -28.72 -2.91 -16.86
C GLN A 198 -28.31 -4.22 -17.57
N GLY A 199 -27.51 -5.07 -16.92
CA GLY A 199 -27.07 -6.36 -17.50
C GLY A 199 -26.11 -6.22 -18.68
N ARG A 200 -25.41 -5.08 -18.80
CA ARG A 200 -24.47 -4.81 -19.90
C ARG A 200 -23.05 -5.33 -19.67
N LEU A 201 -22.78 -5.91 -18.50
CA LEU A 201 -21.44 -6.38 -18.14
C LEU A 201 -21.16 -7.78 -18.71
N PRO A 202 -19.99 -7.98 -19.37
CA PRO A 202 -19.53 -9.31 -19.74
C PRO A 202 -19.18 -10.15 -18.50
N GLU A 203 -19.23 -11.48 -18.64
CA GLU A 203 -18.88 -12.41 -17.56
C GLU A 203 -17.46 -12.14 -17.03
N GLY A 204 -17.31 -12.07 -15.71
CA GLY A 204 -16.03 -11.79 -15.04
C GLY A 204 -15.65 -10.31 -14.92
N ALA A 205 -16.28 -9.39 -15.67
CA ALA A 205 -15.99 -7.95 -15.58
C ALA A 205 -16.30 -7.36 -14.19
N PHE A 206 -17.34 -7.90 -13.53
CA PHE A 206 -17.72 -7.49 -12.18
C PHE A 206 -16.60 -7.72 -11.15
N ALA A 207 -15.98 -8.92 -11.17
CA ALA A 207 -14.90 -9.26 -10.24
C ALA A 207 -13.65 -8.40 -10.49
N GLN A 208 -13.33 -8.13 -11.76
CA GLN A 208 -12.21 -7.26 -12.14
C GLN A 208 -12.44 -5.82 -11.69
N HIS A 209 -13.65 -5.30 -11.86
CA HIS A 209 -13.99 -3.94 -11.44
C HIS A 209 -13.95 -3.80 -9.92
N ASN A 210 -14.47 -4.78 -9.17
CA ASN A 210 -14.39 -4.78 -7.72
C ASN A 210 -12.93 -4.76 -7.22
N ARG A 211 -12.02 -5.51 -7.86
CA ARG A 211 -10.57 -5.43 -7.59
C ARG A 211 -10.02 -4.03 -7.80
N ARG A 212 -10.42 -3.36 -8.87
CA ARG A 212 -10.00 -2.00 -9.18
C ARG A 212 -10.49 -1.01 -8.12
N LEU A 213 -11.75 -1.09 -7.69
CA LEU A 213 -12.31 -0.22 -6.65
C LEU A 213 -11.60 -0.39 -5.30
N VAL A 214 -11.29 -1.63 -4.92
CA VAL A 214 -10.48 -1.94 -3.73
C VAL A 214 -9.08 -1.32 -3.87
N ALA A 215 -8.42 -1.48 -5.02
CA ALA A 215 -7.10 -0.91 -5.27
C ALA A 215 -7.12 0.64 -5.22
N GLU A 216 -8.15 1.29 -5.76
CA GLU A 216 -8.34 2.74 -5.70
C GLU A 216 -8.58 3.23 -4.26
N ALA A 217 -9.32 2.46 -3.45
CA ALA A 217 -9.56 2.77 -2.04
C ALA A 217 -8.26 2.68 -1.20
N VAL A 218 -7.42 1.67 -1.47
CA VAL A 218 -6.09 1.53 -0.84
C VAL A 218 -5.14 2.64 -1.31
N GLY A 219 -5.14 2.96 -2.61
CA GLY A 219 -4.32 4.03 -3.18
C GLY A 219 -4.65 5.41 -2.60
N LEU A 220 -5.93 5.70 -2.37
CA LEU A 220 -6.34 6.94 -1.73
C LEU A 220 -5.87 7.04 -0.27
N GLU A 221 -5.93 5.94 0.48
CA GLU A 221 -5.42 5.92 1.85
C GLU A 221 -3.91 6.19 1.89
N HIS A 222 -3.17 5.65 0.92
CA HIS A 222 -1.76 5.96 0.76
C HIS A 222 -1.55 7.45 0.48
N LEU A 223 -2.20 8.02 -0.55
CA LEU A 223 -2.10 9.45 -0.87
C LEU A 223 -2.48 10.33 0.33
N ARG A 224 -3.55 10.00 1.04
CA ARG A 224 -4.00 10.69 2.26
C ARG A 224 -2.92 10.70 3.35
N SER A 225 -2.24 9.57 3.56
CA SER A 225 -1.18 9.47 4.57
C SER A 225 0.02 10.38 4.28
N VAL A 226 0.20 10.75 3.00
CA VAL A 226 1.32 11.57 2.55
C VAL A 226 0.94 13.05 2.43
N THR A 227 -0.26 13.38 1.98
CA THR A 227 -0.72 14.76 1.83
C THR A 227 -0.79 15.53 3.15
N VAL A 228 -0.90 14.83 4.29
CA VAL A 228 -0.84 15.43 5.63
C VAL A 228 0.49 16.17 5.87
N PHE A 229 1.58 15.77 5.22
CA PHE A 229 2.89 16.43 5.32
C PHE A 229 3.04 17.65 4.40
N GLU A 230 2.20 17.81 3.37
CA GLU A 230 2.25 18.97 2.45
C GLU A 230 1.45 20.17 2.98
N ASP A 231 0.33 19.93 3.66
CA ASP A 231 -0.62 20.97 4.04
C ASP A 231 -1.16 20.74 5.46
N PRO A 232 -0.86 21.63 6.43
CA PRO A 232 -1.41 21.57 7.79
C PRO A 232 -2.94 21.54 7.82
N LEU A 233 -3.63 22.15 6.86
CA LEU A 233 -5.10 22.14 6.77
C LEU A 233 -5.64 20.76 6.36
N THR A 234 -4.84 19.94 5.68
CA THR A 234 -5.19 18.56 5.33
C THR A 234 -5.09 17.64 6.54
N HIS A 235 -4.25 17.95 7.53
CA HIS A 235 -4.22 17.28 8.83
C HIS A 235 -5.59 17.39 9.54
N LEU A 236 -6.22 18.57 9.49
CA LEU A 236 -7.56 18.82 10.06
C LEU A 236 -8.68 18.07 9.29
N ARG A 237 -8.48 17.81 7.99
CA ARG A 237 -9.43 17.08 7.12
C ARG A 237 -9.17 15.58 7.06
N SER A 238 -8.09 15.09 7.67
CA SER A 238 -7.67 13.68 7.70
C SER A 238 -8.80 12.74 8.13
N GLY A 239 -9.56 13.11 9.17
CA GLY A 239 -10.71 12.35 9.65
C GLY A 239 -11.84 12.25 8.62
N ARG A 240 -12.17 13.36 7.95
CA ARG A 240 -13.19 13.41 6.89
C ARG A 240 -12.80 12.57 5.66
N LEU A 241 -11.53 12.63 5.26
CA LEU A 241 -10.99 11.82 4.15
C LEU A 241 -10.98 10.32 4.47
N SER A 242 -10.60 9.95 5.70
CA SER A 242 -10.67 8.56 6.15
C SER A 242 -12.13 8.06 6.17
N ARG A 243 -13.06 8.92 6.63
CA ARG A 243 -14.49 8.62 6.64
C ARG A 243 -15.04 8.42 5.23
N LEU A 244 -14.73 9.32 4.29
CA LEU A 244 -15.10 9.19 2.87
C LEU A 244 -14.64 7.87 2.27
N ASN A 245 -13.41 7.45 2.56
CA ASN A 245 -12.90 6.17 2.06
C ASN A 245 -13.65 4.98 2.66
N SER A 246 -14.02 5.06 3.94
CA SER A 246 -14.84 4.05 4.62
C SER A 246 -16.25 3.98 4.02
N GLU A 247 -16.92 5.12 3.88
CA GLU A 247 -18.27 5.23 3.30
C GLU A 247 -18.28 4.74 1.84
N PHE A 248 -17.25 5.07 1.05
CA PHE A 248 -17.14 4.55 -0.31
C PHE A 248 -17.05 3.02 -0.35
N MET A 249 -16.25 2.42 0.53
CA MET A 249 -16.16 0.97 0.64
C MET A 249 -17.50 0.36 1.09
N GLN A 250 -18.26 1.04 1.95
CA GLN A 250 -19.59 0.60 2.34
C GLN A 250 -20.56 0.64 1.15
N CYS A 251 -20.50 1.68 0.31
CA CYS A 251 -21.26 1.75 -0.94
C CYS A 251 -20.93 0.56 -1.86
N THR A 252 -19.64 0.27 -2.11
CA THR A 252 -19.25 -0.82 -3.01
C THR A 252 -19.66 -2.19 -2.47
N THR A 253 -19.57 -2.37 -1.16
CA THR A 253 -20.01 -3.61 -0.48
C THR A 253 -21.51 -3.83 -0.62
N ARG A 254 -22.31 -2.81 -0.26
CA ARG A 254 -23.78 -2.91 -0.36
C ARG A 254 -24.23 -3.06 -1.81
N PHE A 255 -23.55 -2.40 -2.74
CA PHE A 255 -23.81 -2.58 -4.15
C PHE A 255 -23.54 -4.01 -4.62
N ASN A 256 -22.46 -4.64 -4.17
CA ASN A 256 -22.19 -6.04 -4.49
C ASN A 256 -23.27 -6.98 -3.93
N ALA A 257 -23.66 -6.79 -2.66
CA ALA A 257 -24.75 -7.56 -2.06
C ALA A 257 -26.07 -7.39 -2.83
N LEU A 258 -26.43 -6.15 -3.19
CA LEU A 258 -27.62 -5.85 -3.99
C LEU A 258 -27.52 -6.51 -5.38
N TYR A 259 -26.40 -6.36 -6.08
CA TYR A 259 -26.20 -6.95 -7.40
C TYR A 259 -26.36 -8.47 -7.39
N GLN A 260 -25.79 -9.18 -6.40
CA GLN A 260 -25.97 -10.62 -6.27
C GLN A 260 -27.44 -11.00 -6.05
N GLN A 261 -28.16 -10.27 -5.20
CA GLN A 261 -29.58 -10.52 -4.94
C GLN A 261 -30.44 -10.25 -6.19
N LEU A 262 -30.13 -9.18 -6.94
CA LEU A 262 -30.83 -8.84 -8.18
C LEU A 262 -30.57 -9.84 -9.30
N GLU A 263 -29.34 -10.32 -9.44
CA GLU A 263 -28.99 -11.35 -10.43
C GLU A 263 -29.74 -12.65 -10.13
N ARG A 264 -29.84 -13.03 -8.85
CA ARG A 264 -30.63 -14.18 -8.41
C ARG A 264 -32.12 -14.00 -8.73
N LEU A 265 -32.70 -12.85 -8.39
CA LEU A 265 -34.09 -12.52 -8.72
C LEU A 265 -34.36 -12.60 -10.23
N ARG A 266 -33.41 -12.14 -11.05
CA ARG A 266 -33.54 -12.17 -12.52
C ARG A 266 -33.64 -13.60 -13.09
N HIS A 267 -32.95 -14.57 -12.49
CA HIS A 267 -32.94 -15.97 -12.95
C HIS A 267 -34.01 -16.84 -12.27
N GLU A 268 -34.18 -16.70 -10.95
CA GLU A 268 -35.03 -17.59 -10.13
C GLU A 268 -36.47 -17.07 -9.94
N ALA A 269 -36.69 -15.75 -9.99
CA ALA A 269 -37.98 -15.12 -9.67
C ALA A 269 -38.27 -13.90 -10.59
N PRO A 270 -38.49 -14.11 -11.90
CA PRO A 270 -38.60 -13.02 -12.87
C PRO A 270 -39.78 -12.07 -12.62
N THR A 271 -40.86 -12.55 -11.98
CA THR A 271 -41.99 -11.72 -11.57
C THR A 271 -41.60 -10.71 -10.49
N ALA A 272 -40.91 -11.16 -9.44
CA ALA A 272 -40.37 -10.30 -8.38
C ALA A 272 -39.33 -9.30 -8.93
N TRP A 273 -38.50 -9.69 -9.90
CA TRP A 273 -37.63 -8.75 -10.60
C TRP A 273 -38.42 -7.63 -11.30
N HIS A 274 -39.51 -7.98 -12.00
CA HIS A 274 -40.35 -7.00 -12.70
C HIS A 274 -40.99 -6.00 -11.74
N ASP A 275 -41.46 -6.46 -10.57
CA ASP A 275 -42.07 -5.61 -9.55
C ASP A 275 -41.06 -4.65 -8.90
N LEU A 276 -39.81 -5.08 -8.70
CA LEU A 276 -38.75 -4.25 -8.11
C LEU A 276 -38.14 -3.26 -9.10
N HIS A 277 -38.14 -3.57 -10.41
CA HIS A 277 -37.49 -2.77 -11.45
C HIS A 277 -37.89 -1.27 -11.44
N PRO A 278 -39.18 -0.90 -11.27
CA PRO A 278 -39.60 0.50 -11.09
C PRO A 278 -38.95 1.21 -9.90
N ALA A 279 -38.68 0.51 -8.79
CA ALA A 279 -37.99 1.08 -7.63
C ALA A 279 -36.51 1.36 -7.91
N LEU A 280 -35.87 0.56 -8.78
CA LEU A 280 -34.49 0.75 -9.24
C LEU A 280 -34.34 1.87 -10.27
N ALA A 281 -35.39 2.19 -11.03
CA ALA A 281 -35.33 3.19 -12.11
C ALA A 281 -34.84 4.57 -11.65
N GLY A 282 -35.20 5.00 -10.44
CA GLY A 282 -34.74 6.27 -9.88
C GLY A 282 -33.24 6.27 -9.57
N LEU A 283 -32.71 5.16 -9.05
CA LEU A 283 -31.28 4.97 -8.83
C LEU A 283 -30.52 4.92 -10.16
N LEU A 284 -31.03 4.17 -11.14
CA LEU A 284 -30.43 4.06 -12.48
C LEU A 284 -30.27 5.42 -13.16
N ARG A 285 -31.31 6.25 -13.17
CA ARG A 285 -31.24 7.61 -13.72
C ARG A 285 -30.21 8.47 -13.01
N LEU A 286 -30.14 8.39 -11.69
CA LEU A 286 -29.12 9.11 -10.91
C LEU A 286 -27.72 8.63 -11.28
N LEU A 287 -27.48 7.32 -11.41
CA LEU A 287 -26.17 6.79 -11.77
C LEU A 287 -25.76 7.18 -13.21
N GLU A 288 -26.72 7.23 -14.14
CA GLU A 288 -26.48 7.69 -15.51
C GLU A 288 -26.13 9.18 -15.58
N ASP A 289 -26.82 10.03 -14.81
CA ASP A 289 -26.54 11.46 -14.77
C ASP A 289 -25.12 11.77 -14.28
N TYR A 290 -24.61 10.98 -13.33
CA TYR A 290 -23.26 11.14 -12.77
C TYR A 290 -22.21 10.25 -13.46
N ARG A 291 -22.56 9.55 -14.55
CA ARG A 291 -21.65 8.65 -15.27
C ARG A 291 -20.41 9.40 -15.74
N ASP A 292 -19.23 8.94 -15.31
CA ASP A 292 -17.93 9.52 -15.64
C ASP A 292 -17.78 11.02 -15.33
N GLN A 293 -18.71 11.60 -14.57
CA GLN A 293 -18.65 12.99 -14.16
C GLN A 293 -17.84 13.17 -12.88
N PRO A 294 -17.00 14.21 -12.78
CA PRO A 294 -16.31 14.53 -11.55
C PRO A 294 -17.29 15.09 -10.52
N LEU A 295 -17.23 14.55 -9.30
CA LEU A 295 -17.98 15.08 -8.17
C LEU A 295 -17.14 16.13 -7.43
N ASP A 296 -17.42 17.40 -7.67
CA ASP A 296 -16.82 18.52 -6.93
C ASP A 296 -17.67 18.91 -5.71
N GLY A 297 -17.07 19.65 -4.78
CA GLY A 297 -17.73 20.05 -3.53
C GLY A 297 -19.03 20.86 -3.74
N ALA A 298 -19.10 21.66 -4.80
CA ALA A 298 -20.30 22.41 -5.17
C ALA A 298 -21.42 21.50 -5.73
N SER A 299 -21.06 20.47 -6.50
CA SER A 299 -21.99 19.50 -7.09
C SER A 299 -22.48 18.45 -6.08
N ALA A 300 -21.80 18.31 -4.94
CA ALA A 300 -22.19 17.38 -3.88
C ALA A 300 -23.46 17.81 -3.13
N VAL A 301 -23.73 19.12 -2.97
CA VAL A 301 -24.93 19.61 -2.27
C VAL A 301 -26.22 19.27 -3.03
N PRO A 302 -26.34 19.53 -4.36
CA PRO A 302 -27.47 19.07 -5.14
C PRO A 302 -27.65 17.54 -5.11
N LEU A 303 -26.55 16.78 -5.11
CA LEU A 303 -26.60 15.32 -5.03
C LEU A 303 -27.25 14.84 -3.71
N VAL A 304 -26.95 15.48 -2.58
CA VAL A 304 -27.58 15.17 -1.28
C VAL A 304 -29.09 15.33 -1.35
N ALA A 305 -29.58 16.47 -1.85
CA ALA A 305 -31.02 16.72 -1.97
C ALA A 305 -31.71 15.70 -2.90
N ARG A 306 -31.06 15.35 -4.03
CA ARG A 306 -31.57 14.34 -4.97
C ARG A 306 -31.63 12.95 -4.33
N LEU A 307 -30.63 12.56 -3.55
CA LEU A 307 -30.59 11.27 -2.85
C LEU A 307 -31.62 11.19 -1.72
N GLU A 308 -31.86 12.27 -0.97
CA GLU A 308 -32.92 12.33 0.04
C GLU A 308 -34.31 12.17 -0.59
N ALA A 309 -34.59 12.89 -1.68
CA ALA A 309 -35.84 12.74 -2.42
C ALA A 309 -36.02 11.33 -2.98
N LEU A 310 -34.96 10.77 -3.58
CA LEU A 310 -34.96 9.41 -4.11
C LEU A 310 -35.21 8.37 -3.00
N GLN A 311 -34.58 8.53 -1.84
CA GLN A 311 -34.77 7.63 -0.69
C GLN A 311 -36.24 7.60 -0.24
N HIS A 312 -36.90 8.76 -0.14
CA HIS A 312 -38.33 8.82 0.20
C HIS A 312 -39.22 8.19 -0.87
N MET A 313 -38.97 8.49 -2.15
CA MET A 313 -39.74 7.90 -3.26
C MET A 313 -39.57 6.38 -3.34
N THR A 314 -38.35 5.87 -3.18
CA THR A 314 -38.06 4.44 -3.21
C THR A 314 -38.71 3.73 -2.01
N ALA A 315 -38.66 4.32 -0.81
CA ALA A 315 -39.34 3.76 0.37
C ALA A 315 -40.87 3.64 0.15
N GLN A 316 -41.51 4.68 -0.40
CA GLN A 316 -42.94 4.64 -0.74
C GLN A 316 -43.25 3.56 -1.76
N ARG A 317 -42.44 3.43 -2.82
CA ARG A 317 -42.62 2.39 -3.84
C ARG A 317 -42.49 0.98 -3.27
N LEU A 318 -41.47 0.75 -2.45
CA LEU A 318 -41.25 -0.54 -1.79
C LEU A 318 -42.43 -0.91 -0.87
N ALA A 319 -43.00 0.05 -0.16
CA ALA A 319 -44.17 -0.17 0.71
C ALA A 319 -45.46 -0.53 -0.06
N HIS A 320 -45.55 -0.17 -1.34
CA HIS A 320 -46.71 -0.45 -2.20
C HIS A 320 -46.51 -1.65 -3.14
N LEU A 321 -45.42 -2.43 -2.97
CA LEU A 321 -45.22 -3.64 -3.76
C LEU A 321 -46.29 -4.69 -3.42
N PRO A 322 -46.88 -5.37 -4.43
CA PRO A 322 -47.84 -6.43 -4.19
C PRO A 322 -47.20 -7.59 -3.45
N ALA A 323 -47.96 -8.24 -2.56
CA ALA A 323 -47.51 -9.46 -1.90
C ALA A 323 -47.39 -10.59 -2.94
N THR A 324 -46.17 -11.10 -3.17
CA THR A 324 -45.90 -12.17 -4.14
C THR A 324 -45.35 -13.43 -3.47
N LEU A 325 -45.30 -14.52 -4.24
CA LEU A 325 -44.75 -15.82 -3.80
C LEU A 325 -43.28 -15.73 -3.34
N HIS A 326 -42.56 -14.67 -3.75
CA HIS A 326 -41.14 -14.41 -3.43
C HIS A 326 -40.96 -13.17 -2.53
N GLN A 327 -41.92 -12.90 -1.63
CA GLN A 327 -41.91 -11.72 -0.76
C GLN A 327 -40.58 -11.52 -0.01
N GLN A 328 -39.98 -12.59 0.53
CA GLN A 328 -38.71 -12.50 1.26
C GLN A 328 -37.53 -12.03 0.40
N ASP A 329 -37.48 -12.45 -0.87
CA ASP A 329 -36.44 -12.03 -1.80
C ASP A 329 -36.61 -10.57 -2.22
N LEU A 330 -37.87 -10.12 -2.38
CA LEU A 330 -38.23 -8.71 -2.63
C LEU A 330 -37.89 -7.82 -1.44
N ASP A 331 -38.30 -8.20 -0.24
CA ASP A 331 -38.02 -7.47 1.00
C ASP A 331 -36.51 -7.31 1.20
N THR A 332 -35.76 -8.39 0.95
CA THR A 332 -34.29 -8.38 1.04
C THR A 332 -33.66 -7.44 0.02
N ALA A 333 -34.11 -7.49 -1.25
CA ALA A 333 -33.63 -6.59 -2.28
C ALA A 333 -33.99 -5.12 -1.99
N GLY A 334 -35.19 -4.87 -1.46
CA GLY A 334 -35.64 -3.55 -1.02
C GLY A 334 -34.80 -2.98 0.12
N GLU A 335 -34.51 -3.78 1.14
CA GLU A 335 -33.64 -3.39 2.27
C GLU A 335 -32.20 -3.12 1.80
N LEU A 336 -31.66 -3.94 0.91
CA LEU A 336 -30.33 -3.71 0.33
C LEU A 336 -30.29 -2.44 -0.54
N LEU A 337 -31.35 -2.16 -1.29
CA LEU A 337 -31.49 -0.93 -2.09
C LEU A 337 -31.57 0.31 -1.19
N MET A 338 -32.42 0.29 -0.17
CA MET A 338 -32.53 1.37 0.81
C MET A 338 -31.23 1.58 1.57
N GLY A 339 -30.56 0.47 1.92
CA GLY A 339 -29.22 0.49 2.49
C GLY A 339 -28.20 1.16 1.56
N LEU A 340 -28.19 0.83 0.27
CA LEU A 340 -27.27 1.45 -0.69
C LEU A 340 -27.54 2.97 -0.83
N LEU A 341 -28.80 3.38 -0.92
CA LEU A 341 -29.17 4.80 -0.97
C LEU A 341 -28.70 5.56 0.27
N HIS A 342 -28.83 4.95 1.45
CA HIS A 342 -28.35 5.54 2.70
C HIS A 342 -26.82 5.74 2.71
N GLU A 343 -26.05 4.75 2.25
CA GLU A 343 -24.58 4.88 2.19
C GLU A 343 -24.14 5.92 1.13
N LEU A 344 -24.81 5.96 -0.02
CA LEU A 344 -24.57 6.98 -1.04
C LEU A 344 -24.89 8.39 -0.52
N LEU A 345 -25.97 8.53 0.25
CA LEU A 345 -26.34 9.78 0.89
C LEU A 345 -25.30 10.22 1.93
N ASP A 346 -24.84 9.30 2.77
CA ASP A 346 -23.82 9.62 3.77
C ASP A 346 -22.48 10.00 3.12
N TYR A 347 -22.08 9.28 2.07
CA TYR A 347 -20.93 9.61 1.23
C TYR A 347 -21.07 11.02 0.62
N ALA A 348 -22.22 11.32 0.01
CA ALA A 348 -22.49 12.63 -0.60
C ALA A 348 -22.46 13.76 0.44
N ARG A 349 -23.04 13.55 1.63
CA ARG A 349 -23.01 14.51 2.74
C ARG A 349 -21.59 14.74 3.26
N THR A 350 -20.78 13.69 3.40
CA THR A 350 -19.38 13.83 3.82
C THR A 350 -18.55 14.53 2.75
N HIS A 351 -18.83 14.28 1.47
CA HIS A 351 -18.16 14.97 0.37
C HIS A 351 -18.53 16.45 0.28
N ALA A 352 -19.82 16.78 0.42
CA ALA A 352 -20.30 18.16 0.54
C ALA A 352 -19.64 18.87 1.74
N SER A 353 -19.44 18.16 2.84
CA SER A 353 -18.76 18.72 4.02
C SER A 353 -17.33 19.16 3.71
N LEU A 354 -16.62 18.60 2.72
CA LEU A 354 -15.24 18.98 2.37
C LEU A 354 -15.10 20.45 1.94
N ALA A 355 -16.18 21.07 1.47
CA ALA A 355 -16.22 22.49 1.15
C ALA A 355 -16.11 23.36 2.41
N SER A 356 -16.67 22.90 3.54
CA SER A 356 -16.63 23.61 4.83
C SER A 356 -15.26 23.51 5.52
N HIS A 357 -14.85 24.59 6.19
CA HIS A 357 -13.55 24.69 6.86
C HIS A 357 -13.49 23.93 8.20
N ARG A 358 -14.60 23.87 8.95
CA ARG A 358 -14.79 23.04 10.15
C ARG A 358 -16.17 22.40 10.09
N HIS A 359 -16.29 21.14 10.49
CA HIS A 359 -17.56 20.43 10.46
C HIS A 359 -17.63 19.37 11.58
N PRO A 360 -18.79 19.14 12.23
CA PRO A 360 -18.93 18.12 13.28
C PRO A 360 -18.49 16.71 12.83
N ARG A 361 -18.61 16.41 11.54
CA ARG A 361 -18.13 15.16 10.92
C ARG A 361 -16.59 15.00 10.90
N GLU A 362 -15.84 15.99 11.38
CA GLU A 362 -14.38 15.90 11.60
C GLU A 362 -13.99 15.03 12.80
N GLN A 363 -14.90 14.85 13.76
CA GLN A 363 -14.67 14.09 15.01
C GLN A 363 -14.66 12.56 14.80
N TRP A 364 -14.12 12.10 13.68
CA TRP A 364 -13.90 10.68 13.45
C TRP A 364 -12.68 10.20 14.21
N ALA A 365 -12.89 9.77 15.46
CA ALA A 365 -11.85 9.37 16.40
C ALA A 365 -11.43 7.88 16.32
N VAL A 366 -11.76 7.17 15.24
CA VAL A 366 -11.40 5.75 15.12
C VAL A 366 -10.11 5.62 14.34
N GLY A 367 -9.00 5.57 15.07
CA GLY A 367 -7.68 5.26 14.52
C GLY A 367 -7.67 3.86 13.91
N PHE A 368 -7.13 3.75 12.70
CA PHE A 368 -6.80 2.47 12.09
C PHE A 368 -5.83 1.72 13.03
N THR A 369 -6.23 0.57 13.57
CA THR A 369 -5.33 -0.27 14.38
C THR A 369 -4.71 -1.35 13.48
N PRO A 370 -3.47 -1.18 13.01
CA PRO A 370 -2.78 -2.24 12.30
C PRO A 370 -2.60 -3.43 13.24
N ARG A 371 -3.18 -4.57 12.90
CA ARG A 371 -2.85 -5.85 13.54
C ARG A 371 -1.91 -6.60 12.62
N THR A 372 -0.67 -6.11 12.55
CA THR A 372 0.38 -6.88 11.89
C THR A 372 0.62 -8.15 12.69
N ASN A 373 0.60 -9.29 12.01
CA ASN A 373 0.84 -10.59 12.64
C ASN A 373 2.26 -10.62 13.23
N LEU A 374 2.38 -10.96 14.52
CA LEU A 374 3.67 -11.01 15.22
C LEU A 374 4.65 -11.97 14.55
N TRP A 375 4.14 -13.03 13.93
CA TRP A 375 4.93 -13.98 13.16
C TRP A 375 5.65 -13.34 11.98
N VAL A 376 5.01 -12.43 11.25
CA VAL A 376 5.62 -11.72 10.11
C VAL A 376 6.73 -10.78 10.61
N CYS A 377 6.52 -10.15 11.77
CA CYS A 377 7.53 -9.30 12.40
C CYS A 377 8.75 -10.12 12.85
N ALA A 378 8.53 -11.23 13.55
CA ALA A 378 9.60 -12.12 14.01
C ALA A 378 10.38 -12.72 12.83
N ALA A 379 9.68 -13.15 11.78
CA ALA A 379 10.30 -13.70 10.57
C ALA A 379 11.18 -12.67 9.85
N SER A 380 10.67 -11.45 9.65
CA SER A 380 11.44 -10.36 9.04
C SER A 380 12.68 -10.02 9.86
N GLY A 381 12.55 -10.00 11.19
CA GLY A 381 13.67 -9.71 12.08
C GLY A 381 14.71 -10.82 12.15
N LEU A 382 14.29 -12.07 12.24
CA LEU A 382 15.19 -13.22 12.22
C LEU A 382 15.97 -13.30 10.90
N ARG A 383 15.31 -13.01 9.77
CA ARG A 383 15.97 -12.91 8.47
C ARG A 383 17.03 -11.81 8.45
N GLY A 384 16.70 -10.62 8.93
CA GLY A 384 17.66 -9.52 9.05
C GLY A 384 18.88 -9.89 9.90
N PHE A 385 18.64 -10.49 11.06
CA PHE A 385 19.68 -10.97 11.98
C PHE A 385 20.60 -11.99 11.32
N ILE A 386 20.04 -13.07 10.75
CA ILE A 386 20.82 -14.15 10.13
C ILE A 386 21.66 -13.62 8.97
N THR A 387 21.10 -12.78 8.11
CA THR A 387 21.83 -12.22 6.96
C THR A 387 23.05 -11.41 7.38
N VAL A 388 22.88 -10.49 8.35
CA VAL A 388 23.98 -9.65 8.82
C VAL A 388 24.99 -10.45 9.64
N ALA A 389 24.52 -11.36 10.50
CA ALA A 389 25.39 -12.22 11.29
C ALA A 389 26.26 -13.12 10.40
N LEU A 390 25.69 -13.74 9.36
CA LEU A 390 26.47 -14.57 8.43
C LEU A 390 27.49 -13.76 7.64
N ALA A 391 27.11 -12.57 7.15
CA ALA A 391 28.04 -11.68 6.46
C ALA A 391 29.19 -11.23 7.37
N ALA A 392 28.88 -10.87 8.62
CA ALA A 392 29.86 -10.48 9.62
C ALA A 392 30.79 -11.64 10.01
N SER A 393 30.26 -12.82 10.30
CA SER A 393 31.05 -14.01 10.62
C SER A 393 31.95 -14.43 9.47
N PHE A 394 31.47 -14.34 8.22
CA PHE A 394 32.29 -14.58 7.04
C PHE A 394 33.45 -13.59 6.94
N TRP A 395 33.18 -12.30 7.17
CA TRP A 395 34.23 -11.28 7.16
C TRP A 395 35.27 -11.52 8.26
N LEU A 396 34.84 -11.80 9.49
CA LEU A 396 35.75 -12.09 10.61
C LEU A 396 36.63 -13.31 10.33
N ALA A 397 36.07 -14.37 9.75
CA ALA A 397 36.81 -15.60 9.45
C ALA A 397 37.81 -15.44 8.30
N THR A 398 37.49 -14.61 7.29
CA THR A 398 38.31 -14.45 6.09
C THR A 398 39.29 -13.29 6.17
N ALA A 399 39.07 -12.35 7.10
CA ALA A 399 39.75 -11.06 7.16
C ALA A 399 39.76 -10.34 5.78
N TRP A 400 38.72 -10.56 4.97
CA TRP A 400 38.68 -10.07 3.60
C TRP A 400 38.69 -8.53 3.56
N PRO A 401 39.56 -7.86 2.78
CA PRO A 401 39.68 -6.40 2.81
C PRO A 401 38.38 -5.64 2.53
N SER A 402 37.56 -6.14 1.60
CA SER A 402 36.24 -5.55 1.26
C SER A 402 35.08 -6.11 2.10
N GLY A 403 35.36 -6.77 3.23
CA GLY A 403 34.31 -7.28 4.11
C GLY A 403 33.48 -6.19 4.79
N VAL A 404 34.02 -4.98 4.97
CA VAL A 404 33.25 -3.79 5.38
C VAL A 404 32.12 -3.52 4.38
N SER A 405 32.43 -3.47 3.08
CA SER A 405 31.48 -3.28 1.99
C SER A 405 30.42 -4.39 1.95
N LEU A 406 30.84 -5.65 2.16
CA LEU A 406 29.93 -6.81 2.24
C LEU A 406 28.88 -6.64 3.35
N VAL A 407 29.31 -6.34 4.59
CA VAL A 407 28.41 -6.23 5.74
C VAL A 407 27.47 -5.04 5.60
N ILE A 408 27.98 -3.89 5.16
CA ILE A 408 27.18 -2.68 4.93
C ILE A 408 26.11 -2.94 3.87
N SER A 409 26.49 -3.52 2.74
CA SER A 409 25.55 -3.81 1.65
C SER A 409 24.55 -4.90 2.02
N ALA A 410 24.94 -5.89 2.83
CA ALA A 410 24.04 -6.91 3.33
C ALA A 410 22.99 -6.29 4.29
N ALA A 411 23.43 -5.43 5.21
CA ALA A 411 22.54 -4.72 6.13
C ALA A 411 21.59 -3.76 5.39
N ALA A 412 22.10 -3.00 4.42
CA ALA A 412 21.28 -2.10 3.60
C ALA A 412 20.30 -2.87 2.71
N GLY A 413 20.77 -3.90 2.00
CA GLY A 413 19.97 -4.73 1.12
C GLY A 413 18.85 -5.46 1.86
N ILE A 414 19.15 -6.09 3.00
CA ILE A 414 18.12 -6.81 3.76
C ILE A 414 17.10 -5.85 4.38
N SER A 415 17.54 -4.69 4.85
CA SER A 415 16.64 -3.70 5.44
C SER A 415 15.71 -3.09 4.39
N LEU A 416 16.22 -2.75 3.19
CA LEU A 416 15.42 -2.20 2.09
C LEU A 416 14.43 -3.23 1.51
N THR A 417 14.81 -4.51 1.48
CA THR A 417 13.94 -5.59 1.00
C THR A 417 12.94 -6.07 2.07
N ALA A 418 13.20 -5.82 3.36
CA ALA A 418 12.36 -6.29 4.46
C ALA A 418 10.91 -5.78 4.42
N SER A 419 10.71 -4.53 3.96
CA SER A 419 9.38 -3.92 3.81
C SER A 419 8.67 -4.28 2.50
N THR A 420 9.29 -5.08 1.63
CA THR A 420 8.70 -5.45 0.33
C THR A 420 7.84 -6.72 0.44
N PRO A 421 6.71 -6.82 -0.30
CA PRO A 421 5.88 -8.03 -0.28
C PRO A 421 6.62 -9.30 -0.73
N ASN A 422 7.63 -9.13 -1.59
CA ASN A 422 8.42 -10.22 -2.15
C ASN A 422 9.93 -9.94 -2.00
N PRO A 423 10.51 -10.26 -0.84
CA PRO A 423 11.90 -9.94 -0.52
C PRO A 423 12.90 -10.69 -1.40
N TRP A 424 12.59 -11.93 -1.82
CA TRP A 424 13.40 -12.66 -2.81
C TRP A 424 13.53 -11.88 -4.11
N ARG A 425 12.39 -11.53 -4.75
CA ARG A 425 12.41 -10.83 -6.03
C ARG A 425 13.06 -9.46 -5.91
N ALA A 426 12.80 -8.74 -4.81
CA ALA A 426 13.43 -7.45 -4.56
C ALA A 426 14.95 -7.58 -4.43
N GLY A 427 15.45 -8.59 -3.70
CA GLY A 427 16.88 -8.89 -3.58
C GLY A 427 17.54 -9.21 -4.93
N VAL A 428 16.92 -10.08 -5.75
CA VAL A 428 17.41 -10.40 -7.10
C VAL A 428 17.45 -9.17 -7.98
N GLN A 429 16.38 -8.37 -8.00
CA GLN A 429 16.33 -7.14 -8.79
C GLN A 429 17.42 -6.16 -8.37
N MET A 430 17.61 -5.93 -7.07
CA MET A 430 18.68 -5.06 -6.58
C MET A 430 20.05 -5.61 -6.97
N GLY A 431 20.27 -6.92 -6.85
CA GLY A 431 21.51 -7.58 -7.30
C GLY A 431 21.81 -7.40 -8.79
N MET A 432 20.79 -7.51 -9.65
CA MET A 432 20.93 -7.19 -11.08
C MET A 432 21.31 -5.72 -11.31
N GLY A 433 20.73 -4.81 -10.52
CA GLY A 433 21.09 -3.39 -10.53
C GLY A 433 22.54 -3.15 -10.13
N VAL A 434 23.02 -3.86 -9.10
CA VAL A 434 24.43 -3.82 -8.66
C VAL A 434 25.36 -4.31 -9.77
N MET A 435 25.05 -5.44 -10.42
CA MET A 435 25.87 -5.94 -11.54
C MET A 435 25.97 -4.90 -12.67
N LEU A 436 24.84 -4.29 -13.04
CA LEU A 436 24.81 -3.24 -14.05
C LEU A 436 25.63 -2.02 -13.62
N SER A 437 25.51 -1.61 -12.35
CA SER A 437 26.26 -0.50 -11.77
C SER A 437 27.75 -0.77 -11.72
N SER A 438 28.18 -2.01 -11.46
CA SER A 438 29.60 -2.37 -11.47
C SER A 438 30.20 -2.22 -12.86
N VAL A 439 29.50 -2.64 -13.91
CA VAL A 439 29.98 -2.52 -15.29
C VAL A 439 30.03 -1.05 -15.73
N VAL A 440 28.94 -0.31 -15.55
CA VAL A 440 28.89 1.12 -15.95
C VAL A 440 29.86 1.95 -15.11
N GLY A 441 29.91 1.70 -13.81
CA GLY A 441 30.81 2.36 -12.87
C GLY A 441 32.28 2.11 -13.19
N PHE A 442 32.65 0.89 -13.58
CA PHE A 442 34.03 0.59 -14.00
C PHE A 442 34.43 1.40 -15.23
N VAL A 443 33.56 1.46 -16.25
CA VAL A 443 33.79 2.22 -17.48
C VAL A 443 33.95 3.70 -17.16
N GLU A 444 33.01 4.29 -16.42
CA GLU A 444 33.08 5.71 -16.10
C GLU A 444 34.29 6.04 -15.21
N TYR A 445 34.50 5.28 -14.14
CA TYR A 445 35.52 5.59 -13.15
C TYR A 445 36.93 5.45 -13.70
N PHE A 446 37.23 4.41 -14.49
CA PHE A 446 38.59 4.14 -14.96
C PHE A 446 38.86 4.59 -16.39
N LEU A 447 37.87 4.61 -17.28
CA LEU A 447 38.09 4.97 -18.68
C LEU A 447 37.72 6.43 -18.98
N VAL A 448 36.72 6.99 -18.29
CA VAL A 448 36.21 8.33 -18.61
C VAL A 448 36.76 9.40 -17.67
N TYR A 449 36.66 9.22 -16.34
CA TYR A 449 37.05 10.25 -15.36
C TYR A 449 38.49 10.75 -15.46
N PRO A 450 39.49 9.93 -15.78
CA PRO A 450 40.86 10.41 -15.97
C PRO A 450 41.05 11.39 -17.15
N HIS A 451 40.08 11.46 -18.08
CA HIS A 451 40.15 12.29 -19.28
C HIS A 451 39.29 13.55 -19.21
N ILE A 452 38.62 13.79 -18.08
CA ILE A 452 37.70 14.92 -17.93
C ILE A 452 38.13 15.83 -16.79
N ASP A 453 38.01 17.13 -17.02
CA ASP A 453 38.31 18.15 -16.03
C ASP A 453 37.09 19.04 -15.77
N GLY A 454 36.87 19.33 -14.49
CA GLY A 454 35.83 20.25 -14.04
C GLY A 454 34.45 19.63 -13.85
N PHE A 455 33.65 20.33 -13.03
CA PHE A 455 32.35 19.84 -12.55
C PHE A 455 31.30 19.71 -13.65
N VAL A 456 31.29 20.63 -14.62
CA VAL A 456 30.28 20.66 -15.70
C VAL A 456 30.41 19.42 -16.58
N LEU A 457 31.63 19.06 -16.98
CA LEU A 457 31.90 17.89 -17.80
C LEU A 457 31.57 16.59 -17.04
N LEU A 458 31.89 16.56 -15.74
CA LEU A 458 31.49 15.46 -14.86
C LEU A 458 29.96 15.28 -14.81
N CYS A 459 29.18 16.36 -14.74
CA CYS A 459 27.72 16.28 -14.80
C CYS A 459 27.22 15.73 -16.14
N PHE A 460 27.84 16.11 -17.26
CA PHE A 460 27.49 15.58 -18.57
C PHE A 460 27.75 14.08 -18.68
N VAL A 461 28.85 13.58 -18.13
CA VAL A 461 29.18 12.15 -18.13
C VAL A 461 28.26 11.37 -17.19
N LEU A 462 27.97 11.90 -16.01
CA LEU A 462 27.08 11.26 -15.02
C LEU A 462 25.62 11.23 -15.45
N ALA A 463 25.15 12.23 -16.21
CA ALA A 463 23.73 12.39 -16.54
C ALA A 463 23.13 11.13 -17.22
N PRO A 464 23.72 10.54 -18.28
CA PRO A 464 23.21 9.30 -18.89
C PRO A 464 23.07 8.13 -17.90
N ALA A 465 24.06 7.90 -17.05
CA ALA A 465 24.02 6.84 -16.04
C ALA A 465 22.92 7.09 -15.00
N LEU A 466 22.83 8.30 -14.47
CA LEU A 466 21.79 8.67 -13.51
C LEU A 466 20.38 8.62 -14.12
N LEU A 467 20.23 8.99 -15.39
CA LEU A 467 18.97 8.88 -16.14
C LEU A 467 18.55 7.43 -16.33
N LEU A 468 19.49 6.54 -16.67
CA LEU A 468 19.22 5.11 -16.80
C LEU A 468 18.68 4.54 -15.48
N GLY A 469 19.39 4.80 -14.38
CA GLY A 469 18.95 4.38 -13.04
C GLY A 469 17.60 4.96 -12.66
N GLY A 470 17.43 6.27 -12.83
CA GLY A 470 16.18 6.99 -12.56
C GLY A 470 15.01 6.43 -13.37
N PHE A 471 15.22 6.14 -14.66
CA PHE A 471 14.18 5.60 -15.53
C PHE A 471 13.72 4.21 -15.06
N LEU A 472 14.66 3.35 -14.66
CA LEU A 472 14.35 2.03 -14.11
C LEU A 472 13.54 2.11 -12.81
N THR A 473 13.71 3.17 -12.00
CA THR A 473 12.90 3.38 -10.79
C THR A 473 11.44 3.77 -11.07
N THR A 474 11.13 4.28 -12.26
CA THR A 474 9.75 4.72 -12.59
C THR A 474 8.78 3.59 -12.84
N ARG A 475 9.28 2.38 -13.16
CA ARG A 475 8.45 1.21 -13.47
C ARG A 475 8.47 0.25 -12.28
N LEU A 476 7.29 -0.12 -11.78
CA LEU A 476 7.14 -1.04 -10.64
C LEU A 476 7.84 -2.39 -10.85
N SER A 477 7.93 -2.87 -12.10
CA SER A 477 8.59 -4.13 -12.42
C SER A 477 10.12 -4.06 -12.35
N THR A 478 10.73 -2.90 -12.58
CA THR A 478 12.19 -2.71 -12.59
C THR A 478 12.70 -1.85 -11.44
N MET A 479 11.81 -1.41 -10.55
CA MET A 479 12.13 -0.47 -9.47
C MET A 479 13.31 -0.95 -8.61
N GLY A 480 13.37 -2.25 -8.28
CA GLY A 480 14.48 -2.82 -7.51
C GLY A 480 15.82 -2.74 -8.26
N ILE A 481 15.82 -2.92 -9.58
CA ILE A 481 17.02 -2.81 -10.43
C ILE A 481 17.52 -1.37 -10.42
N GLY A 482 16.64 -0.40 -10.64
CA GLY A 482 17.00 1.02 -10.63
C GLY A 482 17.53 1.47 -9.27
N LEU A 483 16.91 1.04 -8.18
CA LEU A 483 17.35 1.40 -6.82
C LEU A 483 18.69 0.77 -6.47
N GLY A 484 18.89 -0.52 -6.77
CA GLY A 484 20.18 -1.20 -6.58
C GLY A 484 21.29 -0.51 -7.37
N TYR A 485 21.03 -0.22 -8.65
CA TYR A 485 21.95 0.49 -9.54
C TYR A 485 22.35 1.87 -8.98
N LEU A 486 21.38 2.74 -8.67
CA LEU A 486 21.67 4.11 -8.22
C LEU A 486 22.44 4.14 -6.90
N ILE A 487 22.11 3.26 -5.95
CA ILE A 487 22.78 3.22 -4.64
C ILE A 487 24.25 2.80 -4.79
N THR A 488 24.52 1.70 -5.51
CA THR A 488 25.89 1.21 -5.65
C THR A 488 26.72 2.05 -6.60
N PHE A 489 26.09 2.61 -7.65
CA PHE A 489 26.78 3.50 -8.58
C PHE A 489 27.21 4.78 -7.87
N ALA A 490 26.33 5.37 -7.05
CA ALA A 490 26.67 6.54 -6.27
C ALA A 490 27.79 6.27 -5.24
N SER A 491 27.80 5.08 -4.64
CA SER A 491 28.77 4.74 -3.59
C SER A 491 30.14 4.34 -4.14
N GLY A 492 30.18 3.69 -5.31
CA GLY A 492 31.42 3.13 -5.87
C GLY A 492 31.99 3.89 -7.07
N ALA A 493 31.15 4.50 -7.90
CA ALA A 493 31.59 5.19 -9.11
C ALA A 493 31.71 6.70 -8.91
N ILE A 494 30.86 7.35 -8.11
CA ILE A 494 30.92 8.82 -8.04
C ILE A 494 32.18 9.29 -7.27
N PRO A 495 33.00 10.17 -7.86
CA PRO A 495 34.21 10.71 -7.24
C PRO A 495 33.97 11.35 -5.86
N ALA A 496 34.88 11.09 -4.92
CA ALA A 496 35.00 11.88 -3.68
C ALA A 496 35.90 13.12 -3.91
N ASN A 497 36.07 13.97 -2.89
CA ASN A 497 36.94 15.17 -2.98
C ASN A 497 38.38 14.83 -3.41
N LEU A 498 38.87 13.65 -3.01
CA LEU A 498 40.14 13.08 -3.43
C LEU A 498 39.87 11.74 -4.12
N THR A 499 40.08 11.69 -5.43
CA THR A 499 39.93 10.46 -6.21
C THR A 499 41.20 9.63 -6.14
N VAL A 500 41.07 8.42 -5.60
CA VAL A 500 42.13 7.40 -5.65
C VAL A 500 41.69 6.31 -6.60
N TYR A 501 42.46 6.11 -7.67
CA TYR A 501 42.20 5.07 -8.66
C TYR A 501 42.81 3.74 -8.20
N ASN A 502 41.99 2.88 -7.58
CA ASN A 502 42.39 1.54 -7.17
C ASN A 502 41.50 0.47 -7.82
N PRO A 503 41.92 -0.12 -8.96
CA PRO A 503 41.16 -1.17 -9.64
C PRO A 503 40.91 -2.41 -8.77
N THR A 504 41.88 -2.81 -7.95
CA THR A 504 41.76 -4.02 -7.12
C THR A 504 40.74 -3.85 -6.01
N GLY A 505 40.73 -2.70 -5.34
CA GLY A 505 39.73 -2.35 -4.34
C GLY A 505 38.33 -2.27 -4.96
N PHE A 506 38.19 -1.57 -6.09
CA PHE A 506 36.92 -1.43 -6.78
C PHE A 506 36.31 -2.78 -7.18
N ILE A 507 37.10 -3.68 -7.79
CA ILE A 507 36.62 -5.01 -8.18
C ILE A 507 36.20 -5.83 -6.94
N ASN A 508 36.98 -5.78 -5.86
CA ASN A 508 36.62 -6.47 -4.62
C ASN A 508 35.33 -5.92 -4.00
N ASP A 509 35.11 -4.61 -4.01
CA ASP A 509 33.87 -4.00 -3.53
C ASP A 509 32.67 -4.37 -4.42
N CYS A 510 32.86 -4.43 -5.74
CA CYS A 510 31.85 -4.94 -6.66
C CYS A 510 31.46 -6.39 -6.34
N ILE A 511 32.44 -7.27 -6.12
CA ILE A 511 32.20 -8.68 -5.75
C ILE A 511 31.49 -8.75 -4.39
N ALA A 512 31.96 -7.99 -3.39
CA ALA A 512 31.35 -7.92 -2.07
C ALA A 512 29.88 -7.49 -2.14
N ASN A 513 29.57 -6.46 -2.92
CA ASN A 513 28.21 -5.98 -3.11
C ASN A 513 27.32 -7.02 -3.82
N ILE A 514 27.83 -7.68 -4.87
CA ILE A 514 27.08 -8.73 -5.58
C ILE A 514 26.76 -9.89 -4.64
N ILE A 515 27.73 -10.35 -3.85
CA ILE A 515 27.54 -11.40 -2.84
C ILE A 515 26.52 -10.94 -1.80
N ALA A 516 26.63 -9.71 -1.28
CA ALA A 516 25.71 -9.18 -0.28
C ALA A 516 24.24 -9.25 -0.74
N PHE A 517 23.93 -8.77 -1.95
CA PHE A 517 22.57 -8.81 -2.49
C PHE A 517 22.12 -10.23 -2.86
N GLY A 518 23.05 -11.09 -3.28
CA GLY A 518 22.80 -12.53 -3.46
C GLY A 518 22.37 -13.21 -2.15
N VAL A 519 23.09 -12.96 -1.06
CA VAL A 519 22.74 -13.46 0.28
C VAL A 519 21.40 -12.90 0.73
N CYS A 520 21.13 -11.60 0.50
CA CYS A 520 19.82 -11.00 0.82
C CYS A 520 18.68 -11.68 0.05
N ALA A 521 18.89 -11.98 -1.24
CA ALA A 521 17.92 -12.71 -2.04
C ALA A 521 17.70 -14.11 -1.43
N ILE A 522 18.76 -14.91 -1.27
CA ILE A 522 18.68 -16.26 -0.69
C ILE A 522 17.98 -16.26 0.67
N ALA A 523 18.32 -15.32 1.56
CA ALA A 523 17.66 -15.16 2.84
C ALA A 523 16.17 -14.85 2.69
N GLY A 524 15.78 -14.04 1.71
CA GLY A 524 14.38 -13.77 1.35
C GLY A 524 13.62 -14.97 0.79
N ALA A 525 14.30 -15.97 0.23
CA ALA A 525 13.68 -17.21 -0.24
C ALA A 525 13.65 -18.31 0.83
N VAL A 526 14.71 -18.45 1.63
CA VAL A 526 14.91 -19.54 2.59
C VAL A 526 14.32 -19.21 3.95
N VAL A 527 14.59 -18.01 4.47
CA VAL A 527 14.14 -17.61 5.82
C VAL A 527 12.69 -17.11 5.73
N LEU A 528 11.77 -18.05 5.93
CA LEU A 528 10.30 -17.91 5.83
C LEU A 528 9.82 -17.31 4.50
N PRO A 529 9.71 -18.14 3.44
CA PRO A 529 9.22 -17.67 2.14
C PRO A 529 7.81 -17.09 2.26
N THR A 530 7.64 -15.82 1.88
CA THR A 530 6.32 -15.18 1.81
C THR A 530 5.38 -15.86 0.79
N HIS A 531 5.92 -16.73 -0.05
CA HIS A 531 5.20 -17.57 -1.01
C HIS A 531 4.71 -18.91 -0.46
N ALA A 532 5.04 -19.23 0.79
CA ALA A 532 4.76 -20.54 1.34
C ALA A 532 3.25 -20.80 1.46
N PRO A 533 2.76 -22.01 1.08
CA PRO A 533 1.35 -22.39 1.19
C PRO A 533 0.72 -22.10 2.55
N TRP A 534 1.49 -22.22 3.63
CA TRP A 534 1.01 -21.99 4.99
C TRP A 534 0.66 -20.51 5.27
N ALA A 535 1.39 -19.55 4.70
CA ALA A 535 1.15 -18.12 4.89
C ALA A 535 -0.21 -17.72 4.30
N TRP A 536 -0.55 -18.26 3.13
CA TRP A 536 -1.86 -18.07 2.48
C TRP A 536 -2.99 -18.69 3.29
N ARG A 537 -2.80 -19.93 3.74
CA ARG A 537 -3.78 -20.62 4.59
C ARG A 537 -4.04 -19.83 5.87
N HIS A 538 -3.01 -19.23 6.45
CA HIS A 538 -3.13 -18.41 7.64
C HIS A 538 -3.88 -17.10 7.38
N LEU A 539 -3.56 -16.37 6.30
CA LEU A 539 -4.33 -15.18 5.90
C LEU A 539 -5.81 -15.51 5.62
N GLN A 540 -6.07 -16.64 4.98
CA GLN A 540 -7.43 -17.13 4.74
C GLN A 540 -8.13 -17.53 6.06
N GLN A 541 -7.42 -18.13 7.02
CA GLN A 541 -7.95 -18.39 8.36
C GLN A 541 -8.26 -17.08 9.10
N ASP A 542 -7.40 -16.08 9.01
CA ASP A 542 -7.58 -14.77 9.64
C ASP A 542 -8.74 -13.98 9.03
N LEU A 543 -8.95 -14.08 7.71
CA LEU A 543 -10.16 -13.58 7.04
C LEU A 543 -11.41 -14.24 7.61
N ARG A 544 -11.45 -15.57 7.63
CA ARG A 544 -12.64 -16.31 8.07
C ARG A 544 -12.97 -16.07 9.54
N ARG A 545 -11.96 -15.95 10.39
CA ARG A 545 -12.12 -15.58 11.82
C ARG A 545 -12.76 -14.19 12.02
N GLN A 546 -12.78 -13.32 11.01
CA GLN A 546 -13.51 -12.05 11.12
C GLN A 546 -15.02 -12.24 11.28
N VAL A 547 -15.60 -13.35 10.79
CA VAL A 547 -17.02 -13.67 11.04
C VAL A 547 -17.27 -13.94 12.52
N GLY A 548 -16.36 -14.66 13.18
CA GLY A 548 -16.39 -14.83 14.64
C GLY A 548 -16.27 -13.51 15.40
N PHE A 549 -15.44 -12.57 14.90
CA PHE A 549 -15.36 -11.22 15.45
C PHE A 549 -16.66 -10.41 15.23
N ALA A 550 -17.30 -10.54 14.06
CA ALA A 550 -18.61 -9.96 13.80
C ALA A 550 -19.68 -10.54 14.73
N ALA A 551 -19.63 -11.85 15.03
CA ALA A 551 -20.55 -12.55 15.90
C ALA A 551 -20.40 -12.19 17.39
N HIS A 552 -19.17 -12.09 17.90
CA HIS A 552 -18.91 -12.02 19.36
C HIS A 552 -18.21 -10.72 19.81
N GLY A 553 -17.74 -9.89 18.88
CA GLY A 553 -17.04 -8.65 19.21
C GLY A 553 -17.92 -7.67 20.00
N ARG A 554 -17.30 -6.80 20.82
CA ARG A 554 -18.01 -5.72 21.54
C ARG A 554 -18.81 -4.86 20.55
N LEU A 555 -20.05 -4.46 20.88
CA LEU A 555 -20.93 -3.70 19.97
C LEU A 555 -20.40 -2.29 19.62
N LYS A 556 -19.77 -1.61 20.57
CA LYS A 556 -19.26 -0.24 20.36
C LYS A 556 -18.28 -0.19 19.17
N HIS A 557 -18.61 0.57 18.12
CA HIS A 557 -17.82 0.66 16.89
C HIS A 557 -17.52 -0.70 16.22
N LEU A 558 -18.41 -1.70 16.36
CA LEU A 558 -18.18 -3.04 15.82
C LEU A 558 -18.01 -3.02 14.30
N ARG A 559 -18.95 -2.41 13.59
CA ARG A 559 -18.93 -2.26 12.13
C ARG A 559 -17.60 -1.69 11.63
N GLN A 560 -17.18 -0.58 12.22
CA GLN A 560 -15.94 0.13 11.85
C GLN A 560 -14.69 -0.72 12.09
N ARG A 561 -14.64 -1.45 13.23
CA ARG A 561 -13.51 -2.33 13.54
C ARG A 561 -13.48 -3.56 12.63
N PHE A 562 -14.64 -4.11 12.28
CA PHE A 562 -14.76 -5.21 11.33
C PHE A 562 -14.27 -4.79 9.95
N GLU A 563 -14.73 -3.64 9.45
CA GLU A 563 -14.30 -3.08 8.16
C GLU A 563 -12.80 -2.80 8.14
N SER A 564 -12.26 -2.15 9.18
CA SER A 564 -10.83 -1.86 9.28
C SER A 564 -9.98 -3.12 9.26
N ARG A 565 -10.42 -4.21 9.91
CA ARG A 565 -9.69 -5.48 9.94
C ARG A 565 -9.81 -6.23 8.63
N ASN A 566 -11.00 -6.31 8.05
CA ASN A 566 -11.19 -6.98 6.77
C ASN A 566 -10.39 -6.27 5.66
N ARG A 567 -10.38 -4.93 5.66
CA ARG A 567 -9.55 -4.12 4.76
C ARG A 567 -8.06 -4.42 4.92
N ASP A 568 -7.61 -4.56 6.16
CA ASP A 568 -6.21 -4.86 6.45
C ASP A 568 -5.78 -6.20 5.83
N VAL A 569 -6.56 -7.24 6.09
CA VAL A 569 -6.27 -8.57 5.56
C VAL A 569 -6.42 -8.62 4.05
N LEU A 570 -7.38 -7.88 3.46
CA LEU A 570 -7.56 -7.75 2.02
C LEU A 570 -6.36 -7.03 1.36
N GLN A 571 -5.82 -5.98 2.00
CA GLN A 571 -4.63 -5.29 1.54
C GLN A 571 -3.38 -6.19 1.59
N HIS A 572 -3.25 -7.01 2.64
CA HIS A 572 -2.20 -8.02 2.71
C HIS A 572 -2.39 -9.10 1.64
N ALA A 573 -3.60 -9.63 1.48
CA ALA A 573 -3.92 -10.65 0.48
C ALA A 573 -3.61 -10.17 -0.95
N THR A 574 -4.03 -8.95 -1.30
CA THR A 574 -3.79 -8.36 -2.62
C THR A 574 -2.31 -8.06 -2.87
N SER A 575 -1.58 -7.53 -1.89
CA SER A 575 -0.15 -7.22 -2.04
C SER A 575 0.74 -8.47 -2.11
N LEU A 576 0.45 -9.49 -1.29
CA LEU A 576 1.19 -10.74 -1.30
C LEU A 576 0.81 -11.61 -2.52
N ALA A 577 -0.49 -11.71 -2.86
CA ALA A 577 -0.96 -12.59 -3.93
C ALA A 577 -0.88 -11.99 -5.35
N ALA A 578 -0.39 -10.74 -5.51
CA ALA A 578 -0.24 -10.09 -6.82
C ALA A 578 0.58 -10.91 -7.83
N ALA A 579 1.46 -11.79 -7.35
CA ALA A 579 2.28 -12.67 -8.19
C ALA A 579 1.60 -14.01 -8.56
N ARG A 580 0.40 -14.31 -8.04
CA ARG A 580 -0.34 -15.56 -8.26
C ARG A 580 -1.85 -15.29 -8.38
N PRO A 581 -2.36 -15.02 -9.59
CA PRO A 581 -3.78 -14.78 -9.85
C PRO A 581 -4.75 -15.81 -9.23
N PRO A 582 -4.54 -17.14 -9.30
CA PRO A 582 -5.53 -18.09 -8.75
C PRO A 582 -5.64 -18.04 -7.22
N VAL A 583 -4.53 -17.74 -6.52
CA VAL A 583 -4.53 -17.60 -5.06
C VAL A 583 -5.20 -16.28 -4.66
N GLN A 584 -4.91 -15.21 -5.40
CA GLN A 584 -5.55 -13.92 -5.23
C GLN A 584 -7.07 -14.04 -5.39
N ASP A 585 -7.52 -14.75 -6.41
CA ASP A 585 -8.93 -14.92 -6.73
C ASP A 585 -9.68 -15.67 -5.62
N ASN A 586 -9.10 -16.76 -5.09
CA ASN A 586 -9.68 -17.49 -3.97
C ASN A 586 -9.73 -16.63 -2.70
N LEU A 587 -8.66 -15.88 -2.37
CA LEU A 587 -8.66 -14.97 -1.21
C LEU A 587 -9.69 -13.85 -1.34
N LEU A 588 -9.87 -13.30 -2.54
CA LEU A 588 -10.89 -12.30 -2.83
C LEU A 588 -12.30 -12.88 -2.67
N GLN A 589 -12.55 -14.09 -3.17
CA GLN A 589 -13.83 -14.78 -2.99
C GLN A 589 -14.16 -15.00 -1.50
N TRP A 590 -13.19 -15.45 -0.70
CA TRP A 590 -13.35 -15.54 0.76
C TRP A 590 -13.57 -14.19 1.41
N ALA A 591 -12.83 -13.16 1.01
CA ALA A 591 -13.00 -11.82 1.56
C ALA A 591 -14.39 -11.26 1.29
N LEU A 592 -14.93 -11.44 0.07
CA LEU A 592 -16.29 -11.04 -0.28
C LEU A 592 -17.33 -11.83 0.52
N SER A 593 -17.19 -13.15 0.63
CA SER A 593 -18.11 -13.99 1.43
C SER A 593 -18.12 -13.60 2.91
N VAL A 594 -16.94 -13.39 3.50
CA VAL A 594 -16.78 -12.90 4.88
C VAL A 594 -17.41 -11.52 5.06
N GLN A 595 -17.27 -10.65 4.06
CA GLN A 595 -17.79 -9.30 4.09
C GLN A 595 -19.32 -9.29 4.01
N ASP A 596 -19.90 -10.03 3.07
CA ASP A 596 -21.35 -10.14 2.90
C ASP A 596 -22.02 -10.69 4.16
N VAL A 597 -21.54 -11.85 4.67
CA VAL A 597 -22.08 -12.48 5.90
C VAL A 597 -21.78 -11.63 7.14
N GLY A 598 -20.56 -11.10 7.25
CA GLY A 598 -20.13 -10.31 8.40
C GLY A 598 -20.90 -9.00 8.55
N HIS A 599 -21.19 -8.30 7.45
CA HIS A 599 -21.99 -7.07 7.49
C HIS A 599 -23.44 -7.32 7.89
N ALA A 600 -24.07 -8.35 7.31
CA ALA A 600 -25.43 -8.74 7.68
C ALA A 600 -25.51 -9.14 9.16
N LEU A 601 -24.53 -9.90 9.65
CA LEU A 601 -24.45 -10.30 11.05
C LEU A 601 -24.22 -9.11 12.00
N VAL A 602 -23.31 -8.19 11.66
CA VAL A 602 -23.12 -6.95 12.44
C VAL A 602 -24.42 -6.17 12.51
N ARG A 603 -25.17 -6.08 11.40
CA ARG A 603 -26.42 -5.33 11.38
C ARG A 603 -27.51 -5.98 12.24
N LEU A 604 -27.65 -7.30 12.18
CA LEU A 604 -28.53 -8.06 13.09
C LEU A 604 -28.18 -7.81 14.56
N ARG A 605 -26.89 -7.71 14.89
CA ARG A 605 -26.43 -7.41 16.25
C ARG A 605 -26.69 -5.97 16.67
N GLU A 606 -26.55 -5.00 15.77
CA GLU A 606 -26.90 -3.59 16.02
C GLU A 606 -28.40 -3.43 16.31
N LEU A 607 -29.24 -4.25 15.67
CA LEU A 607 -30.69 -4.30 15.91
C LEU A 607 -31.06 -5.07 17.19
N GLY A 608 -30.11 -5.74 17.84
CA GLY A 608 -30.37 -6.61 18.99
C GLY A 608 -31.12 -7.90 18.64
N GLN A 609 -31.17 -8.27 17.36
CA GLN A 609 -31.98 -9.38 16.82
C GLN A 609 -31.11 -10.46 16.16
N ALA A 610 -29.85 -10.59 16.57
CA ALA A 610 -28.98 -11.67 16.12
C ALA A 610 -29.20 -12.92 16.98
N PRO A 611 -29.75 -14.02 16.42
CA PRO A 611 -29.90 -15.27 17.17
C PRO A 611 -28.54 -15.84 17.54
N ALA A 612 -28.35 -16.21 18.81
CA ALA A 612 -27.08 -16.77 19.28
C ALA A 612 -26.68 -18.05 18.53
N ALA A 613 -27.65 -18.93 18.26
CA ALA A 613 -27.44 -20.16 17.49
C ALA A 613 -26.93 -19.89 16.07
N VAL A 614 -27.48 -18.88 15.38
CA VAL A 614 -27.02 -18.47 14.04
C VAL A 614 -25.60 -17.90 14.11
N ALA A 615 -25.32 -17.03 15.08
CA ALA A 615 -24.00 -16.44 15.26
C ALA A 615 -22.92 -17.49 15.56
N GLU A 616 -23.24 -18.50 16.36
CA GLU A 616 -22.35 -19.60 16.70
C GLU A 616 -22.13 -20.54 15.51
N ALA A 617 -23.21 -20.97 14.83
CA ALA A 617 -23.11 -21.86 13.67
C ALA A 617 -22.30 -21.23 12.52
N LEU A 618 -22.51 -19.93 12.25
CA LEU A 618 -21.71 -19.18 11.27
C LEU A 618 -20.25 -19.08 11.70
N THR A 619 -19.97 -18.84 12.99
CA THR A 619 -18.59 -18.81 13.51
C THR A 619 -17.90 -20.14 13.27
N GLN A 620 -18.55 -21.26 13.62
CA GLN A 620 -17.99 -22.60 13.45
C GLN A 620 -17.80 -22.98 11.97
N LEU A 621 -18.73 -22.60 11.09
CA LEU A 621 -18.64 -22.83 9.64
C LEU A 621 -17.43 -22.10 9.05
N PHE A 622 -17.26 -20.81 9.33
CA PHE A 622 -16.17 -20.04 8.76
C PHE A 622 -14.82 -20.44 9.36
N GLU A 623 -14.73 -20.77 10.66
CA GLU A 623 -13.48 -21.23 11.27
C GLU A 623 -12.99 -22.57 10.71
N ARG A 624 -13.89 -23.54 10.51
CA ARG A 624 -13.57 -24.82 9.86
C ARG A 624 -14.68 -25.18 8.85
N PRO A 625 -14.52 -24.82 7.56
CA PRO A 625 -15.53 -25.10 6.56
C PRO A 625 -15.68 -26.61 6.35
N ALA A 626 -16.91 -27.10 6.51
CA ALA A 626 -17.29 -28.49 6.32
C ALA A 626 -18.76 -28.57 5.89
N VAL A 627 -19.12 -29.60 5.11
CA VAL A 627 -20.49 -29.82 4.63
C VAL A 627 -21.49 -29.90 5.79
N ALA A 628 -21.17 -30.66 6.83
CA ALA A 628 -22.03 -30.80 8.01
C ALA A 628 -22.32 -29.45 8.68
N ARG A 629 -21.30 -28.59 8.85
CA ARG A 629 -21.45 -27.27 9.47
C ARG A 629 -22.21 -26.28 8.59
N ARG A 630 -22.12 -26.43 7.26
CA ARG A 630 -22.92 -25.64 6.31
C ARG A 630 -24.40 -26.00 6.48
N HIS A 631 -24.72 -27.27 6.63
CA HIS A 631 -26.09 -27.74 6.91
C HIS A 631 -26.58 -27.26 8.28
N GLU A 632 -25.75 -27.32 9.33
CA GLU A 632 -26.10 -26.78 10.65
C GLU A 632 -26.38 -25.27 10.62
N ALA A 633 -25.55 -24.50 9.92
CA ALA A 633 -25.76 -23.06 9.76
C ALA A 633 -27.03 -22.73 8.98
N LEU A 634 -27.31 -23.47 7.90
CA LEU A 634 -28.57 -23.32 7.14
C LEU A 634 -29.78 -23.67 8.00
N LYS A 635 -29.73 -24.77 8.76
CA LYS A 635 -30.81 -25.16 9.68
C LYS A 635 -31.08 -24.09 10.73
N ALA A 636 -30.03 -23.53 11.35
CA ALA A 636 -30.18 -22.46 12.33
C ALA A 636 -30.78 -21.18 11.71
N LEU A 637 -30.45 -20.88 10.46
CA LEU A 637 -31.05 -19.75 9.71
C LEU A 637 -32.52 -20.01 9.38
N ASP A 638 -32.86 -21.23 8.95
CA ASP A 638 -34.24 -21.62 8.65
C ASP A 638 -35.12 -21.57 9.92
N GLU A 639 -34.61 -22.06 11.05
CA GLU A 639 -35.27 -21.96 12.37
C GLU A 639 -35.46 -20.49 12.80
N ALA A 640 -34.45 -19.64 12.60
CA ALA A 640 -34.54 -18.22 12.92
C ALA A 640 -35.52 -17.46 12.00
N LEU A 641 -35.61 -17.83 10.72
CA LEU A 641 -36.58 -17.26 9.78
C LEU A 641 -38.01 -17.73 10.10
N ALA A 642 -38.18 -18.99 10.53
CA ALA A 642 -39.47 -19.53 10.94
C ALA A 642 -40.06 -18.83 12.17
N GLN A 643 -39.21 -18.26 13.04
CA GLN A 643 -39.63 -17.45 14.19
C GLN A 643 -40.22 -16.08 13.81
N SER A 644 -40.38 -15.79 12.51
CA SER A 644 -40.97 -14.55 11.98
C SER A 644 -40.34 -13.28 12.57
N PRO A 645 -39.02 -13.09 12.43
CA PRO A 645 -38.34 -11.91 12.96
C PRO A 645 -38.88 -10.64 12.30
N SER A 646 -38.88 -9.53 13.04
CA SER A 646 -39.32 -8.25 12.50
C SER A 646 -38.42 -7.81 11.34
N GLN A 647 -38.98 -7.10 10.36
CA GLN A 647 -38.15 -6.38 9.39
C GLN A 647 -37.38 -5.25 10.12
N PRO A 648 -36.09 -5.04 9.83
CA PRO A 648 -35.31 -5.58 8.71
C PRO A 648 -34.50 -6.86 9.03
N ALA A 649 -34.64 -7.48 10.21
CA ALA A 649 -33.84 -8.65 10.58
C ALA A 649 -34.14 -9.89 9.73
N ALA A 650 -35.39 -10.10 9.34
CA ALA A 650 -35.77 -11.17 8.40
C ALA A 650 -34.99 -11.08 7.07
N ALA A 651 -34.87 -9.87 6.51
CA ALA A 651 -34.13 -9.63 5.27
C ALA A 651 -32.64 -9.98 5.40
N TYR A 652 -31.99 -9.62 6.52
CA TYR A 652 -30.58 -9.95 6.73
C TYR A 652 -30.34 -11.44 6.96
N LEU A 653 -31.24 -12.14 7.69
CA LEU A 653 -31.15 -13.60 7.84
C LEU A 653 -31.34 -14.32 6.50
N HIS A 654 -32.32 -13.88 5.70
CA HIS A 654 -32.56 -14.41 4.37
C HIS A 654 -31.39 -14.14 3.41
N PHE A 655 -30.78 -12.95 3.50
CA PHE A 655 -29.57 -12.62 2.75
C PHE A 655 -28.40 -13.55 3.10
N ILE A 656 -28.14 -13.79 4.40
CA ILE A 656 -27.07 -14.70 4.84
C ILE A 656 -27.33 -16.10 4.30
N ARG A 657 -28.57 -16.60 4.41
CA ARG A 657 -28.98 -17.90 3.87
C ARG A 657 -28.70 -17.99 2.36
N SER A 658 -29.08 -16.96 1.61
CA SER A 658 -28.86 -16.87 0.17
C SER A 658 -27.37 -16.84 -0.18
N ALA A 659 -26.56 -16.10 0.57
CA ALA A 659 -25.11 -16.06 0.40
C ALA A 659 -24.43 -17.41 0.67
N LEU A 660 -24.94 -18.21 1.61
CA LEU A 660 -24.46 -19.57 1.86
C LEU A 660 -24.86 -20.57 0.76
N LEU A 661 -25.94 -20.30 0.01
CA LEU A 661 -26.40 -21.12 -1.11
C LEU A 661 -25.81 -20.70 -2.46
N ASN A 662 -25.18 -19.53 -2.55
CA ASN A 662 -24.63 -18.99 -3.79
C ASN A 662 -23.60 -19.95 -4.43
N PRO A 663 -23.80 -20.41 -5.68
CA PRO A 663 -22.89 -21.35 -6.36
C PRO A 663 -21.51 -20.75 -6.67
N ARG A 664 -21.39 -19.41 -6.65
CA ARG A 664 -20.11 -18.69 -6.84
C ARG A 664 -19.35 -18.47 -5.53
N SER A 665 -19.92 -18.89 -4.39
CA SER A 665 -19.27 -18.81 -3.08
C SER A 665 -18.17 -19.86 -2.96
N PRO A 666 -17.05 -19.58 -2.25
CA PRO A 666 -16.06 -20.62 -1.95
C PRO A 666 -16.65 -21.76 -1.11
N LEU A 667 -17.81 -21.56 -0.47
CA LEU A 667 -18.55 -22.57 0.26
C LEU A 667 -19.32 -23.55 -0.64
N ALA A 668 -19.48 -23.25 -1.92
CA ALA A 668 -20.14 -24.15 -2.88
C ALA A 668 -19.28 -25.36 -3.26
N GLN A 669 -17.96 -25.29 -3.04
CA GLN A 669 -17.01 -26.37 -3.27
C GLN A 669 -16.91 -27.37 -2.11
N LEU A 670 -17.60 -27.08 -0.98
CA LEU A 670 -17.78 -28.01 0.14
C LEU A 670 -18.95 -28.93 -0.20
#